data_AF-A0A015JZW5-F1
#
_entry.id   AF-A0A015JZW5-F1
#
_cell.length_a   1.000
_cell.length_b   1.000
_cell.length_c   1.000
_cell.angle_alpha   90.00
_cell.angle_beta   90.00
_cell.angle_gamma   90.00
#
_symmetry.space_group_name_H-M   'P 1'
#
loop_
_entity.id
_entity.type
_entity.pdbx_description
1 polymer ?
#
loop_
_entity_poly.entity_id
_entity_poly.type
_entity_poly.pdbx_seq_one_letter_code
_entity_poly.pdbx_strand_id
1 'polypeptide(L)'
;MLSNLSDKPNISKDDDEIFLINILKDFYRKITETNEFDNFEEMASQWIEHELEINDKNPEKILESMKNHKQSNFWFTSFIGLFYQLGIGCNIDRENATKLYLLTINNDIENNSFSNEDLNKGIDSFNSLKNINIIIGKCLLSLFYNNIIIDLEDSGSEKDSGSEKGVDKNNDQKEFTNLLKLAKNGDSEAQYNLAICYMDGIGTQKDENKAYKWLLISEQSKYPINLRVDNYQKGKFERYLKLAIENDSIAQNYLGHYYQNGKGMNKDEKKAFEWYLKSAENGNTLAQNNLGYCYENGIGIDKNKSQAFEWYLISAENGNGLAQNNLGVCYQNGKGTDKDDVKTFECYLKSAIAKCPEGQCNLGYCYSKGIGTEKNKTKAFEWYTKSANAGCAKGQYNLGYYCANGIGTTKNELKAFEWYLKSAKSDDANAQNSLGDCLQNGIGTNKDVKKAFEWYLKSAKNGNAIAQNNLGNCYQNGIGTDKDEKKAYEWYLKSAIAGCAKGQCSLGYCYSNAVGTGKNEMKAFGWYLKSAKNGSKMAQNNLGDCYKNGIGTKIDEVNAFKWYLKSAVAGCGLGQYNLGYCYSNGIGTEKNEVKAFKWYLKSAMNGNLMAQNSLGDCYANGIGTEKDEAKALEWYSKSVENKSTITKNKLDYQNTKGLDASCCSVC
;
A
#
# COMPACT_ATOMS: atom_id res chain seq x y z
N MET A 1 -43.01 35.08 -49.41
CA MET A 1 -42.20 33.98 -49.97
C MET A 1 -40.75 34.43 -49.95
N LEU A 2 -39.86 33.59 -49.43
CA LEU A 2 -38.43 33.84 -49.13
C LEU A 2 -37.80 35.13 -49.72
N SER A 3 -37.28 36.00 -48.85
CA SER A 3 -36.17 36.91 -49.19
C SER A 3 -35.41 37.43 -47.97
N ASN A 4 -34.14 36.98 -47.88
CA ASN A 4 -32.90 37.65 -47.49
C ASN A 4 -32.75 38.52 -46.22
N LEU A 5 -31.89 38.01 -45.33
CA LEU A 5 -30.66 38.61 -44.75
C LEU A 5 -30.49 40.15 -44.75
N SER A 6 -30.39 40.74 -43.55
CA SER A 6 -29.31 41.65 -43.09
C SER A 6 -29.54 41.95 -41.59
N ASP A 7 -28.75 41.34 -40.70
CA ASP A 7 -27.57 41.91 -40.02
C ASP A 7 -27.89 42.58 -38.67
N LYS A 8 -27.71 41.80 -37.59
CA LYS A 8 -26.94 42.17 -36.38
C LYS A 8 -26.77 40.93 -35.46
N PRO A 9 -25.65 40.81 -34.74
CA PRO A 9 -25.08 39.52 -34.34
C PRO A 9 -25.79 38.90 -33.12
N ASN A 10 -25.94 37.58 -33.18
CA ASN A 10 -26.46 36.75 -32.09
C ASN A 10 -25.29 36.37 -31.16
N ILE A 11 -24.85 37.32 -30.33
CA ILE A 11 -23.84 37.16 -29.26
C ILE A 11 -24.62 37.18 -27.94
N SER A 12 -24.96 36.03 -27.35
CA SER A 12 -25.66 36.05 -26.03
C SER A 12 -25.76 34.73 -25.24
N LYS A 13 -25.21 33.59 -25.70
CA LYS A 13 -25.13 32.39 -24.83
C LYS A 13 -23.77 31.69 -24.85
N ASP A 14 -23.17 31.50 -26.02
CA ASP A 14 -21.85 30.84 -26.12
C ASP A 14 -20.72 31.78 -25.66
N ASP A 15 -20.79 33.08 -25.98
CA ASP A 15 -19.76 34.04 -25.58
C ASP A 15 -19.70 34.28 -24.06
N ASP A 16 -20.83 34.15 -23.36
CA ASP A 16 -20.87 34.26 -21.90
C ASP A 16 -20.34 32.98 -21.22
N GLU A 17 -20.65 31.78 -21.74
CA GLU A 17 -20.09 30.51 -21.22
C GLU A 17 -18.57 30.45 -21.47
N ILE A 18 -18.10 30.90 -22.64
CA ILE A 18 -16.67 31.00 -22.97
C ILE A 18 -15.97 32.00 -22.05
N PHE A 19 -16.58 33.17 -21.83
CA PHE A 19 -16.03 34.18 -20.93
C PHE A 19 -15.91 33.66 -19.50
N LEU A 20 -16.95 33.04 -18.94
CA LEU A 20 -16.94 32.47 -17.58
C LEU A 20 -15.86 31.40 -17.39
N ILE A 21 -15.65 30.56 -18.40
CA ILE A 21 -14.61 29.52 -18.37
C ILE A 21 -13.21 30.15 -18.42
N ASN A 22 -13.00 31.17 -19.24
CA ASN A 22 -11.69 31.79 -19.43
C ASN A 22 -11.30 32.64 -18.22
N ILE A 23 -12.21 33.47 -17.69
CA ILE A 23 -11.91 34.30 -16.52
C ILE A 23 -11.47 33.46 -15.30
N LEU A 24 -12.06 32.28 -15.11
CA LEU A 24 -11.65 31.34 -14.06
C LEU A 24 -10.22 30.80 -14.28
N LYS A 25 -9.86 30.45 -15.52
CA LYS A 25 -8.52 29.93 -15.86
C LYS A 25 -7.45 31.00 -15.79
N ASP A 26 -7.77 32.19 -16.30
CA ASP A 26 -6.84 33.31 -16.29
C ASP A 26 -6.59 33.78 -14.85
N PHE A 27 -7.61 33.75 -14.00
CA PHE A 27 -7.45 34.00 -12.58
C PHE A 27 -6.58 32.93 -11.90
N TYR A 28 -6.77 31.66 -12.22
CA TYR A 28 -5.90 30.58 -11.75
C TYR A 28 -4.43 30.80 -12.14
N ARG A 29 -4.18 31.12 -13.42
CA ARG A 29 -2.82 31.43 -13.88
C ARG A 29 -2.23 32.62 -13.12
N LYS A 30 -3.03 33.67 -12.92
CA LYS A 30 -2.63 34.85 -12.15
C LYS A 30 -2.23 34.49 -10.71
N ILE A 31 -3.01 33.65 -10.02
CA ILE A 31 -2.65 33.16 -8.68
C ILE A 31 -1.33 32.38 -8.70
N THR A 32 -1.14 31.49 -9.68
CA THR A 32 0.07 30.65 -9.75
C THR A 32 1.34 31.43 -10.09
N GLU A 33 1.22 32.58 -10.74
CA GLU A 33 2.35 33.45 -11.10
C GLU A 33 2.66 34.50 -10.02
N THR A 34 1.79 34.65 -9.02
CA THR A 34 1.93 35.64 -7.95
C THR A 34 2.84 35.09 -6.83
N ASN A 35 3.94 35.78 -6.55
CA ASN A 35 4.91 35.40 -5.51
C ASN A 35 4.81 36.25 -4.23
N GLU A 36 3.97 37.29 -4.21
CA GLU A 36 3.74 38.22 -3.08
C GLU A 36 2.23 38.36 -2.84
N PHE A 37 1.74 37.98 -1.65
CA PHE A 37 0.31 37.91 -1.33
C PHE A 37 -0.18 39.03 -0.40
N ASP A 38 0.71 39.93 0.04
CA ASP A 38 0.42 40.95 1.05
C ASP A 38 -0.66 41.97 0.62
N ASN A 39 -0.89 42.12 -0.70
CA ASN A 39 -1.95 42.97 -1.28
C ASN A 39 -2.91 42.18 -2.19
N PHE A 40 -3.17 40.90 -1.85
CA PHE A 40 -3.93 40.00 -2.73
C PHE A 40 -5.36 40.48 -3.02
N GLU A 41 -6.09 41.00 -2.03
CA GLU A 41 -7.48 41.44 -2.24
C GLU A 41 -7.57 42.63 -3.22
N GLU A 42 -6.66 43.60 -3.09
CA GLU A 42 -6.60 44.75 -3.99
C GLU A 42 -6.19 44.33 -5.40
N MET A 43 -5.17 43.47 -5.53
CA MET A 43 -4.75 42.91 -6.82
C MET A 43 -5.87 42.12 -7.49
N ALA A 44 -6.55 41.24 -6.74
CA ALA A 44 -7.62 40.41 -7.26
C ALA A 44 -8.83 41.26 -7.67
N SER A 45 -9.19 42.27 -6.89
CA SER A 45 -10.29 43.19 -7.22
C SER A 45 -9.99 43.97 -8.49
N GLN A 46 -8.83 44.63 -8.56
CA GLN A 46 -8.41 45.41 -9.73
C GLN A 46 -8.33 44.55 -10.99
N TRP A 47 -7.82 43.33 -10.87
CA TRP A 47 -7.74 42.42 -12.01
C TRP A 47 -9.13 41.96 -12.48
N ILE A 48 -10.01 41.53 -11.57
CA ILE A 48 -11.37 41.09 -11.94
C ILE A 48 -12.16 42.26 -12.55
N GLU A 49 -12.11 43.45 -11.97
CA GLU A 49 -12.79 44.63 -12.51
C GLU A 49 -12.28 45.01 -13.89
N HIS A 50 -10.95 44.96 -14.09
CA HIS A 50 -10.34 45.20 -15.40
C HIS A 50 -10.80 44.17 -16.45
N GLU A 51 -10.78 42.88 -16.12
CA GLU A 51 -11.23 41.81 -17.03
C GLU A 51 -12.72 41.92 -17.38
N LEU A 52 -13.56 42.37 -16.44
CA LEU A 52 -14.97 42.64 -16.70
C LEU A 52 -15.17 43.87 -17.60
N GLU A 53 -14.39 44.93 -17.39
CA GLU A 53 -14.47 46.17 -18.18
C GLU A 53 -14.03 45.96 -19.64
N ILE A 54 -12.88 45.32 -19.88
CA ILE A 54 -12.36 45.10 -21.24
C ILE A 54 -13.25 44.17 -22.08
N ASN A 55 -14.06 43.33 -21.42
CA ASN A 55 -15.00 42.41 -22.07
C ASN A 55 -16.46 42.91 -22.06
N ASP A 56 -16.71 44.16 -21.65
CA ASP A 56 -18.03 44.80 -21.56
C ASP A 56 -19.04 43.96 -20.75
N LYS A 57 -18.61 43.42 -19.62
CA LYS A 57 -19.40 42.53 -18.76
C LYS A 57 -19.85 43.23 -17.49
N ASN A 58 -21.15 43.17 -17.22
CA ASN A 58 -21.71 43.69 -15.97
C ASN A 58 -21.44 42.72 -14.80
N PRO A 59 -20.81 43.16 -13.70
CA PRO A 59 -20.44 42.28 -12.58
C PRO A 59 -21.62 41.54 -11.93
N GLU A 60 -22.77 42.20 -11.75
CA GLU A 60 -23.97 41.59 -11.15
C GLU A 60 -24.51 40.46 -12.05
N LYS A 61 -24.57 40.69 -13.36
CA LYS A 61 -25.01 39.69 -14.34
C LYS A 61 -24.05 38.51 -14.46
N ILE A 62 -22.73 38.74 -14.33
CA ILE A 62 -21.73 37.68 -14.33
C ILE A 62 -21.85 36.83 -13.07
N LEU A 63 -22.01 37.45 -11.90
CA LEU A 63 -22.24 36.74 -10.65
C LEU A 63 -23.52 35.89 -10.71
N GLU A 64 -24.61 36.44 -11.23
CA GLU A 64 -25.87 35.71 -11.43
C GLU A 64 -25.70 34.55 -12.43
N SER A 65 -24.96 34.76 -13.52
CA SER A 65 -24.67 33.72 -14.51
C SER A 65 -23.85 32.58 -13.92
N MET A 66 -22.85 32.86 -13.08
CA MET A 66 -22.08 31.83 -12.37
C MET A 66 -22.95 31.04 -11.39
N LYS A 67 -23.85 31.70 -10.65
CA LYS A 67 -24.77 31.05 -9.71
C LYS A 67 -25.78 30.14 -10.42
N ASN A 68 -26.29 30.58 -11.56
CA ASN A 68 -27.32 29.85 -12.33
C ASN A 68 -26.73 28.81 -13.30
N HIS A 69 -25.40 28.73 -13.41
CA HIS A 69 -24.75 27.78 -14.31
C HIS A 69 -25.00 26.32 -13.89
N LYS A 70 -25.27 25.45 -14.85
CA LYS A 70 -25.51 24.00 -14.66
C LYS A 70 -24.43 23.28 -13.82
N GLN A 71 -23.19 23.76 -13.88
CA GLN A 71 -22.03 23.22 -13.14
C GLN A 71 -21.51 24.17 -12.05
N SER A 72 -22.32 25.13 -11.58
CA SER A 72 -21.91 26.15 -10.60
C SER A 72 -21.18 25.56 -9.40
N ASN A 73 -21.76 24.52 -8.80
CA ASN A 73 -21.22 23.81 -7.62
C ASN A 73 -19.84 23.20 -7.82
N PHE A 74 -19.43 22.94 -9.08
CA PHE A 74 -18.16 22.30 -9.40
C PHE A 74 -17.14 23.27 -9.97
N TRP A 75 -17.57 24.23 -10.80
CA TRP A 75 -16.67 25.11 -11.55
C TRP A 75 -16.49 26.48 -10.92
N PHE A 76 -17.52 27.03 -10.26
CA PHE A 76 -17.52 28.45 -9.89
C PHE A 76 -17.65 28.69 -8.40
N THR A 77 -17.88 27.67 -7.58
CA THR A 77 -18.14 27.82 -6.13
C THR A 77 -17.12 28.70 -5.41
N SER A 78 -15.81 28.48 -5.60
CA SER A 78 -14.81 29.31 -4.95
C SER A 78 -14.72 30.70 -5.57
N PHE A 79 -14.87 30.81 -6.89
CA PHE A 79 -14.81 32.10 -7.57
C PHE A 79 -16.02 33.00 -7.26
N ILE A 80 -17.20 32.41 -7.05
CA ILE A 80 -18.38 33.09 -6.50
C ILE A 80 -18.10 33.56 -5.07
N GLY A 81 -17.43 32.73 -4.27
CA GLY A 81 -16.97 33.12 -2.94
C GLY A 81 -16.09 34.37 -2.98
N LEU A 82 -15.18 34.46 -3.97
CA LEU A 82 -14.32 35.63 -4.15
C LEU A 82 -15.10 36.90 -4.49
N PHE A 83 -16.13 36.80 -5.33
CA PHE A 83 -17.01 37.94 -5.63
C PHE A 83 -17.71 38.47 -4.37
N TYR A 84 -18.15 37.57 -3.48
CA TYR A 84 -18.71 37.96 -2.18
C TYR A 84 -17.67 38.54 -1.22
N GLN A 85 -16.43 38.02 -1.23
CA GLN A 85 -15.35 38.55 -0.40
C GLN A 85 -14.96 39.98 -0.81
N LEU A 86 -14.91 40.26 -2.12
CA LEU A 86 -14.50 41.55 -2.68
C LEU A 86 -15.66 42.53 -2.90
N GLY A 87 -16.92 42.09 -2.83
CA GLY A 87 -18.08 42.95 -3.10
C GLY A 87 -18.29 43.25 -4.59
N ILE A 88 -17.84 42.36 -5.47
CA ILE A 88 -17.94 42.56 -6.92
C ILE A 88 -19.34 42.13 -7.38
N GLY A 89 -20.15 43.08 -7.84
CA GLY A 89 -21.53 42.83 -8.29
C GLY A 89 -22.48 42.34 -7.19
N CYS A 90 -22.12 42.54 -5.91
CA CYS A 90 -22.96 42.23 -4.75
C CYS A 90 -22.44 42.95 -3.50
N ASN A 91 -23.20 42.92 -2.39
CA ASN A 91 -22.71 43.38 -1.10
C ASN A 91 -21.61 42.43 -0.57
N ILE A 92 -20.59 43.00 0.08
CA ILE A 92 -19.53 42.25 0.74
C ILE A 92 -20.14 41.30 1.78
N ASP A 93 -19.86 40.01 1.66
CA ASP A 93 -20.32 38.95 2.55
C ASP A 93 -19.21 37.90 2.75
N ARG A 94 -18.27 38.25 3.64
CA ARG A 94 -17.10 37.41 3.96
C ARG A 94 -17.48 36.08 4.62
N GLU A 95 -18.61 36.02 5.35
CA GLU A 95 -19.07 34.77 5.97
C GLU A 95 -19.58 33.79 4.89
N ASN A 96 -20.35 34.27 3.93
CA ASN A 96 -20.82 33.46 2.82
C ASN A 96 -19.67 33.06 1.88
N ALA A 97 -18.71 33.94 1.63
CA ALA A 97 -17.48 33.63 0.89
C ALA A 97 -16.74 32.42 1.50
N THR A 98 -16.54 32.44 2.82
CA THR A 98 -15.89 31.35 3.56
C THR A 98 -16.64 30.03 3.45
N LYS A 99 -17.98 30.07 3.57
CA LYS A 99 -18.84 28.88 3.39
C LYS A 99 -18.66 28.28 2.00
N LEU A 100 -18.57 29.11 0.97
CA LEU A 100 -18.37 28.67 -0.42
C LEU A 100 -16.96 28.08 -0.65
N TYR A 101 -15.92 28.63 -0.03
CA TYR A 101 -14.58 28.04 -0.06
C TYR A 101 -14.54 26.66 0.60
N LEU A 102 -15.12 26.52 1.79
CA LEU A 102 -15.22 25.24 2.49
C LEU A 102 -16.07 24.22 1.73
N LEU A 103 -17.18 24.66 1.11
CA LEU A 103 -18.01 23.81 0.26
C LEU A 103 -17.23 23.27 -0.94
N THR A 104 -16.35 24.09 -1.52
CA THR A 104 -15.47 23.68 -2.63
C THR A 104 -14.54 22.53 -2.21
N ILE A 105 -14.02 22.55 -0.99
CA ILE A 105 -13.15 21.49 -0.43
C ILE A 105 -13.96 20.24 -0.09
N ASN A 106 -15.18 20.37 0.43
CA ASN A 106 -16.03 19.20 0.70
C ASN A 106 -16.43 18.47 -0.59
N ASN A 107 -16.60 19.20 -1.70
CA ASN A 107 -16.84 18.62 -3.03
C ASN A 107 -15.62 17.83 -3.60
N ASP A 108 -14.41 18.07 -3.09
CA ASP A 108 -13.18 17.27 -3.33
C ASP A 108 -13.24 15.92 -2.58
N ILE A 109 -13.75 15.94 -1.35
CA ILE A 109 -13.80 14.78 -0.43
C ILE A 109 -14.88 13.78 -0.82
N GLU A 110 -16.09 14.23 -1.17
CA GLU A 110 -17.24 13.34 -1.45
C GLU A 110 -17.14 12.56 -2.76
N ASN A 111 -16.27 12.96 -3.70
CA ASN A 111 -16.22 12.40 -5.06
C ASN A 111 -14.93 11.66 -5.40
N ASN A 112 -14.16 11.22 -4.40
CA ASN A 112 -12.96 10.38 -4.60
C ASN A 112 -13.26 8.91 -4.99
N SER A 113 -14.30 8.69 -5.80
CA SER A 113 -14.61 7.39 -6.42
C SER A 113 -14.40 7.42 -7.94
N PHE A 114 -13.20 6.97 -8.34
CA PHE A 114 -12.80 6.28 -9.59
C PHE A 114 -12.12 6.99 -10.80
N SER A 115 -10.98 6.34 -11.15
CA SER A 115 -10.39 5.97 -12.46
C SER A 115 -9.32 6.87 -13.11
N ASN A 116 -8.15 6.24 -13.35
CA ASN A 116 -6.90 6.77 -13.91
C ASN A 116 -6.92 6.95 -15.45
N GLU A 117 -8.07 7.21 -16.09
CA GLU A 117 -8.13 7.27 -17.56
C GLU A 117 -8.26 8.67 -18.19
N ASP A 118 -8.34 9.77 -17.42
CA ASP A 118 -8.61 11.09 -18.01
C ASP A 118 -7.44 12.10 -17.99
N LEU A 119 -6.20 11.67 -17.72
CA LEU A 119 -5.01 12.54 -17.83
C LEU A 119 -4.68 12.99 -19.27
N ASN A 120 -5.46 12.58 -20.27
CA ASN A 120 -5.23 12.87 -21.70
C ASN A 120 -6.38 13.64 -22.39
N LYS A 121 -7.26 14.33 -21.66
CA LYS A 121 -8.22 15.28 -22.28
C LYS A 121 -7.88 16.71 -21.88
N GLY A 122 -7.79 17.59 -22.87
CA GLY A 122 -7.25 18.95 -22.76
C GLY A 122 -7.83 19.83 -21.64
N ILE A 123 -7.25 21.02 -21.49
CA ILE A 123 -7.50 22.04 -20.45
C ILE A 123 -8.99 22.45 -20.34
N ASP A 124 -9.82 22.13 -21.33
CA ASP A 124 -11.26 22.40 -21.38
C ASP A 124 -12.15 21.28 -20.82
N SER A 125 -11.57 20.18 -20.32
CA SER A 125 -12.35 19.07 -19.75
C SER A 125 -13.02 19.46 -18.43
N PHE A 126 -14.23 18.93 -18.19
CA PHE A 126 -15.00 19.16 -16.95
C PHE A 126 -14.18 18.97 -15.67
N ASN A 127 -13.29 17.97 -15.66
CA ASN A 127 -12.41 17.67 -14.53
C ASN A 127 -11.30 18.70 -14.35
N SER A 128 -10.79 19.30 -15.44
CA SER A 128 -9.77 20.36 -15.37
C SER A 128 -10.31 21.61 -14.70
N LEU A 129 -11.50 22.07 -15.10
CA LEU A 129 -12.14 23.26 -14.49
C LEU A 129 -12.54 23.03 -13.04
N LYS A 130 -13.02 21.83 -12.71
CA LYS A 130 -13.27 21.43 -11.31
C LYS A 130 -11.99 21.50 -10.47
N ASN A 131 -10.87 20.96 -10.96
CA ASN A 131 -9.60 21.00 -10.25
C ASN A 131 -9.06 22.42 -10.08
N ILE A 132 -9.18 23.26 -11.12
CA ILE A 132 -8.84 24.69 -11.05
C ILE A 132 -9.63 25.38 -9.94
N ASN A 133 -10.94 25.20 -9.90
CA ASN A 133 -11.80 25.76 -8.86
C ASN A 133 -11.44 25.25 -7.45
N ILE A 134 -11.04 23.98 -7.30
CA ILE A 134 -10.57 23.44 -6.02
C ILE A 134 -9.25 24.09 -5.59
N ILE A 135 -8.30 24.29 -6.50
CA ILE A 135 -7.02 24.93 -6.17
C ILE A 135 -7.25 26.39 -5.78
N ILE A 136 -8.05 27.13 -6.55
CA ILE A 136 -8.45 28.50 -6.20
C ILE A 136 -9.09 28.51 -4.81
N GLY A 137 -10.05 27.63 -4.52
CA GLY A 137 -10.70 27.54 -3.21
C GLY A 137 -9.75 27.24 -2.05
N LYS A 138 -8.76 26.35 -2.24
CA LYS A 138 -7.73 26.06 -1.23
C LYS A 138 -6.81 27.27 -1.00
N CYS A 139 -6.39 27.95 -2.06
CA CYS A 139 -5.58 29.17 -1.98
C CYS A 139 -6.35 30.29 -1.27
N LEU A 140 -7.58 30.59 -1.70
CA LEU A 140 -8.40 31.65 -1.11
C LEU A 140 -8.76 31.39 0.35
N LEU A 141 -9.03 30.13 0.72
CA LEU A 141 -9.27 29.79 2.11
C LEU A 141 -8.01 29.95 2.97
N SER A 142 -6.84 29.57 2.43
CA SER A 142 -5.55 29.79 3.10
C SER A 142 -5.27 31.28 3.29
N LEU A 143 -5.52 32.11 2.26
CA LEU A 143 -5.37 33.56 2.32
C LEU A 143 -6.38 34.20 3.27
N PHE A 144 -7.62 33.70 3.32
CA PHE A 144 -8.65 34.18 4.23
C PHE A 144 -8.29 33.91 5.69
N TYR A 145 -7.77 32.72 6.01
CA TYR A 145 -7.29 32.43 7.37
C TYR A 145 -6.00 33.18 7.72
N ASN A 146 -5.12 33.45 6.75
CA ASN A 146 -3.98 34.35 6.94
C ASN A 146 -4.45 35.80 7.18
N ASN A 147 -5.47 36.30 6.46
CA ASN A 147 -6.02 37.64 6.66
C ASN A 147 -6.80 37.77 7.97
N ILE A 148 -7.44 36.72 8.49
CA ILE A 148 -8.03 36.74 9.85
C ILE A 148 -6.93 36.91 10.91
N ILE A 149 -5.74 36.33 10.70
CA ILE A 149 -4.60 36.50 11.59
C ILE A 149 -4.11 37.96 11.55
N ILE A 150 -4.11 38.59 10.36
CA ILE A 150 -3.71 40.00 10.15
C ILE A 150 -4.79 41.01 10.62
N ASP A 151 -6.10 40.78 10.38
CA ASP A 151 -7.21 41.65 10.82
C ASP A 151 -7.39 41.64 12.37
N LEU A 152 -7.02 40.54 13.03
CA LEU A 152 -6.91 40.47 14.50
C LEU A 152 -5.73 41.30 15.04
N GLU A 153 -4.75 41.59 14.19
CA GLU A 153 -3.61 42.44 14.50
C GLU A 153 -3.85 43.92 14.17
N ASP A 154 -4.62 44.24 13.12
CA ASP A 154 -4.89 45.61 12.66
C ASP A 154 -6.12 46.28 13.31
N SER A 155 -7.02 45.53 13.95
CA SER A 155 -8.11 46.11 14.77
C SER A 155 -7.65 46.75 16.10
N GLY A 156 -6.34 46.95 16.26
CA GLY A 156 -5.69 47.40 17.48
C GLY A 156 -4.76 48.61 17.36
N SER A 157 -4.90 49.53 16.39
CA SER A 157 -4.40 50.91 16.55
C SER A 157 -4.76 51.82 15.36
N GLU A 158 -5.31 53.00 15.67
CA GLU A 158 -5.43 54.12 14.73
C GLU A 158 -4.06 54.66 14.28
N LYS A 159 -3.99 55.03 12.99
CA LYS A 159 -3.14 56.02 12.30
C LYS A 159 -1.89 56.56 13.03
N ASP A 160 -0.71 56.39 12.43
CA ASP A 160 -0.08 57.51 11.70
C ASP A 160 1.10 57.08 10.79
N SER A 161 1.37 57.96 9.83
CA SER A 161 2.18 57.88 8.62
C SER A 161 3.64 57.36 8.67
N GLY A 162 4.02 56.63 7.61
CA GLY A 162 5.12 57.03 6.73
C GLY A 162 6.50 56.37 6.90
N SER A 163 7.01 55.88 5.77
CA SER A 163 8.43 55.62 5.37
C SER A 163 9.00 54.21 5.46
N GLU A 164 9.94 53.96 4.55
CA GLU A 164 10.31 52.72 3.85
C GLU A 164 11.17 51.71 4.63
N LYS A 165 11.06 50.44 4.19
CA LYS A 165 12.06 49.36 4.16
C LYS A 165 12.91 49.10 5.42
N GLY A 166 12.44 48.15 6.23
CA GLY A 166 13.24 47.40 7.19
C GLY A 166 12.54 46.07 7.53
N VAL A 167 13.29 44.98 7.65
CA VAL A 167 12.80 43.65 8.08
C VAL A 167 11.93 43.81 9.34
N ASP A 168 10.68 43.37 9.27
CA ASP A 168 9.62 43.72 10.23
C ASP A 168 9.76 43.01 11.58
N LYS A 169 10.67 43.52 12.42
CA LYS A 169 10.86 43.07 13.80
C LYS A 169 9.65 43.33 14.71
N ASN A 170 8.70 44.18 14.29
CA ASN A 170 7.56 44.55 15.12
C ASN A 170 6.48 43.45 15.11
N ASN A 171 6.33 42.74 13.99
CA ASN A 171 5.34 41.66 13.88
C ASN A 171 5.75 40.41 14.69
N ASP A 172 6.97 39.93 14.51
CA ASP A 172 7.54 38.80 15.27
C ASP A 172 7.47 39.03 16.80
N GLN A 173 7.66 40.29 17.24
CA GLN A 173 7.65 40.65 18.66
C GLN A 173 6.22 40.70 19.23
N LYS A 174 5.22 41.03 18.41
CA LYS A 174 3.79 41.02 18.75
C LYS A 174 3.26 39.58 18.85
N GLU A 175 3.56 38.74 17.86
CA GLU A 175 3.26 37.31 17.88
C GLU A 175 3.91 36.61 19.07
N PHE A 176 5.19 36.87 19.32
CA PHE A 176 5.91 36.36 20.50
C PHE A 176 5.23 36.75 21.82
N THR A 177 4.73 37.99 21.91
CA THR A 177 4.05 38.48 23.12
C THR A 177 2.70 37.78 23.34
N ASN A 178 1.95 37.49 22.27
CA ASN A 178 0.71 36.73 22.35
C ASN A 178 0.97 35.27 22.73
N LEU A 179 2.00 34.65 22.13
CA LEU A 179 2.44 33.31 22.45
C LEU A 179 2.88 33.17 23.91
N LEU A 180 3.60 34.17 24.44
CA LEU A 180 4.01 34.24 25.84
C LEU A 180 2.81 34.30 26.81
N LYS A 181 1.73 35.02 26.44
CA LYS A 181 0.50 35.07 27.24
C LYS A 181 -0.17 33.69 27.29
N LEU A 182 -0.36 33.06 26.14
CA LEU A 182 -0.97 31.73 26.04
C LEU A 182 -0.16 30.66 26.78
N ALA A 183 1.17 30.68 26.63
CA ALA A 183 2.07 29.76 27.31
C ALA A 183 1.99 29.88 28.85
N LYS A 184 1.92 31.12 29.37
CA LYS A 184 1.73 31.40 30.81
C LYS A 184 0.38 30.96 31.34
N ASN A 185 -0.65 30.94 30.48
CA ASN A 185 -1.99 30.46 30.81
C ASN A 185 -2.09 28.92 30.79
N GLY A 186 -0.98 28.21 30.54
CA GLY A 186 -0.92 26.76 30.62
C GLY A 186 -1.11 26.02 29.29
N ASP A 187 -1.24 26.74 28.17
CA ASP A 187 -1.37 26.12 26.86
C ASP A 187 -0.06 25.40 26.46
N SER A 188 -0.12 24.08 26.37
CA SER A 188 1.06 23.23 26.10
C SER A 188 1.67 23.46 24.71
N GLU A 189 0.84 23.82 23.73
CA GLU A 189 1.31 24.06 22.36
C GLU A 189 2.01 25.41 22.28
N ALA A 190 1.41 26.44 22.90
CA ALA A 190 2.04 27.74 23.04
C ALA A 190 3.34 27.66 23.85
N GLN A 191 3.42 26.82 24.89
CA GLN A 191 4.65 26.56 25.64
C GLN A 191 5.75 25.95 24.77
N TYR A 192 5.40 24.98 23.91
CA TYR A 192 6.33 24.37 22.98
C TYR A 192 6.82 25.39 21.94
N ASN A 193 5.90 26.08 21.27
CA ASN A 193 6.25 27.09 20.25
C ASN A 193 7.06 28.25 20.85
N LEU A 194 6.73 28.69 22.07
CA LEU A 194 7.50 29.72 22.78
C LEU A 194 8.94 29.28 23.04
N ALA A 195 9.13 28.00 23.35
CA ALA A 195 10.47 27.46 23.52
C ALA A 195 11.26 27.45 22.21
N ILE A 196 10.60 27.13 21.08
CA ILE A 196 11.21 27.24 19.75
C ILE A 196 11.60 28.69 19.45
N CYS A 197 10.76 29.67 19.78
CA CYS A 197 11.12 31.09 19.65
C CYS A 197 12.37 31.48 20.45
N TYR A 198 12.49 31.03 21.71
CA TYR A 198 13.69 31.26 22.53
C TYR A 198 14.92 30.52 22.00
N MET A 199 14.75 29.36 21.36
CA MET A 199 15.84 28.59 20.77
C MET A 199 16.37 29.26 19.50
N ASP A 200 15.48 29.67 18.61
CA ASP A 200 15.81 30.20 17.29
C ASP A 200 16.02 31.73 17.30
N GLY A 201 15.58 32.43 18.35
CA GLY A 201 15.70 33.88 18.48
C GLY A 201 14.64 34.65 17.68
N ILE A 202 13.46 34.04 17.51
CA ILE A 202 12.33 34.62 16.77
C ILE A 202 11.52 35.50 17.73
N GLY A 203 11.36 36.78 17.42
CA GLY A 203 10.65 37.76 18.27
C GLY A 203 11.31 38.04 19.63
N THR A 204 12.47 37.44 19.93
CA THR A 204 13.23 37.60 21.19
C THR A 204 14.71 37.26 21.02
N GLN A 205 15.54 37.53 22.03
CA GLN A 205 16.93 37.07 22.02
C GLN A 205 17.00 35.56 22.31
N LYS A 206 17.90 34.86 21.62
CA LYS A 206 18.21 33.44 21.90
C LYS A 206 18.53 33.22 23.38
N ASP A 207 17.83 32.28 24.00
CA ASP A 207 17.97 31.93 25.42
C ASP A 207 17.70 30.43 25.61
N GLU A 208 18.77 29.63 25.54
CA GLU A 208 18.73 28.16 25.64
C GLU A 208 18.13 27.68 26.97
N ASN A 209 18.38 28.41 28.07
CA ASN A 209 17.86 28.04 29.39
C ASN A 209 16.35 28.25 29.47
N LYS A 210 15.83 29.33 28.86
CA LYS A 210 14.38 29.54 28.76
C LYS A 210 13.74 28.55 27.80
N ALA A 211 14.36 28.30 26.64
CA ALA A 211 13.90 27.29 25.69
C ALA A 211 13.76 25.92 26.38
N TYR A 212 14.81 25.46 27.08
CA TYR A 212 14.81 24.19 27.80
C TYR A 212 13.69 24.11 28.85
N LYS A 213 13.53 25.16 29.66
CA LYS A 213 12.46 25.21 30.68
C LYS A 213 11.07 25.12 30.05
N TRP A 214 10.80 25.91 29.00
CA TRP A 214 9.50 25.92 28.35
C TRP A 214 9.19 24.61 27.62
N LEU A 215 10.18 23.98 26.99
CA LEU A 215 10.04 22.63 26.42
C LEU A 215 9.66 21.61 27.50
N LEU A 216 10.37 21.58 28.64
CA LEU A 216 10.01 20.66 29.73
C LEU A 216 8.61 20.90 30.29
N ILE A 217 8.21 22.16 30.43
CA ILE A 217 6.87 22.53 30.92
C ILE A 217 5.81 22.08 29.92
N SER A 218 6.03 22.27 28.61
CA SER A 218 5.11 21.85 27.55
C SER A 218 4.84 20.34 27.55
N GLU A 219 5.82 19.54 27.97
CA GLU A 219 5.67 18.09 28.08
C GLU A 219 5.01 17.65 29.40
N GLN A 220 5.11 18.47 30.46
CA GLN A 220 4.50 18.20 31.77
C GLN A 220 3.02 18.62 31.82
N SER A 221 2.64 19.70 31.14
CA SER A 221 1.28 20.26 31.16
C SER A 221 0.23 19.34 30.55
N LYS A 222 0.63 18.39 29.70
CA LYS A 222 -0.28 17.37 29.15
C LYS A 222 -0.66 16.24 30.14
N TYR A 223 -0.04 16.11 31.33
CA TYR A 223 -0.33 14.99 32.25
C TYR A 223 -0.25 15.25 33.76
N PRO A 224 -1.29 14.86 34.53
CA PRO A 224 -1.15 14.49 35.94
C PRO A 224 -0.43 13.13 36.10
N ILE A 225 0.34 13.05 37.18
CA ILE A 225 1.20 11.96 37.66
C ILE A 225 0.45 10.61 37.69
N ASN A 226 0.52 9.76 36.65
CA ASN A 226 0.18 8.33 36.81
C ASN A 226 0.60 7.32 35.70
N LEU A 227 1.62 7.62 34.89
CA LEU A 227 2.27 6.59 34.06
C LEU A 227 3.62 6.24 34.67
N ARG A 228 3.94 4.94 34.77
CA ARG A 228 5.30 4.45 34.98
C ARG A 228 6.13 4.86 33.76
N VAL A 229 6.52 6.13 33.69
CA VAL A 229 7.54 6.59 32.77
C VAL A 229 8.82 5.91 33.23
N ASP A 230 9.47 5.17 32.33
CA ASP A 230 10.79 4.63 32.59
C ASP A 230 11.73 5.82 32.84
N ASN A 231 12.06 6.07 34.11
CA ASN A 231 12.90 7.19 34.54
C ASN A 231 14.24 7.23 33.77
N TYR A 232 14.71 6.07 33.30
CA TYR A 232 15.89 5.98 32.44
C TYR A 232 15.66 6.60 31.05
N GLN A 233 14.52 6.32 30.41
CA GLN A 233 14.19 6.90 29.10
C GLN A 233 13.91 8.40 29.24
N LYS A 234 13.26 8.82 30.32
CA LYS A 234 13.04 10.24 30.60
C LYS A 234 14.35 11.01 30.77
N GLY A 235 15.30 10.49 31.56
CA GLY A 235 16.60 11.14 31.73
C GLY A 235 17.41 11.24 30.41
N LYS A 236 17.30 10.24 29.52
CA LYS A 236 17.90 10.32 28.19
C LYS A 236 17.23 11.37 27.31
N PHE A 237 15.90 11.44 27.34
CA PHE A 237 15.16 12.46 26.61
C PHE A 237 15.61 13.86 27.02
N GLU A 238 15.62 14.15 28.32
CA GLU A 238 16.03 15.46 28.85
C GLU A 238 17.46 15.83 28.44
N ARG A 239 18.36 14.84 28.41
CA ARG A 239 19.72 15.02 27.90
C ARG A 239 19.76 15.36 26.40
N TYR A 240 19.03 14.62 25.57
CA TYR A 240 18.96 14.91 24.13
C TYR A 240 18.28 16.23 23.86
N LEU A 241 17.24 16.58 24.63
CA LEU A 241 16.56 17.87 24.55
C LEU A 241 17.53 19.02 24.78
N LYS A 242 18.36 18.94 25.82
CA LYS A 242 19.37 19.95 26.10
C LYS A 242 20.36 20.12 24.93
N LEU A 243 20.92 19.02 24.44
CA LEU A 243 21.87 19.05 23.32
C LEU A 243 21.22 19.53 22.01
N ALA A 244 19.96 19.17 21.78
CA ALA A 244 19.22 19.58 20.59
C ALA A 244 18.97 21.10 20.54
N ILE A 245 18.76 21.73 21.70
CA ILE A 245 18.64 23.19 21.87
C ILE A 245 19.99 23.88 21.60
N GLU A 246 21.10 23.24 21.95
CA GLU A 246 22.47 23.65 21.61
C GLU A 246 22.83 23.38 20.12
N ASN A 247 21.82 23.10 19.28
CA ASN A 247 21.92 22.81 17.85
C ASN A 247 22.73 21.56 17.46
N ASP A 248 22.85 20.57 18.36
CA ASP A 248 23.43 19.27 18.04
C ASP A 248 22.48 18.48 17.14
N SER A 249 22.86 18.31 15.87
CA SER A 249 22.01 17.66 14.87
C SER A 249 21.75 16.18 15.18
N ILE A 250 22.68 15.49 15.84
CA ILE A 250 22.49 14.10 16.26
C ILE A 250 21.44 14.02 17.36
N ALA A 251 21.50 14.93 18.34
CA ALA A 251 20.52 15.04 19.40
C ALA A 251 19.13 15.41 18.89
N GLN A 252 19.04 16.34 17.93
CA GLN A 252 17.79 16.69 17.25
C GLN A 252 17.16 15.46 16.55
N ASN A 253 17.95 14.66 15.85
CA ASN A 253 17.48 13.41 15.26
C ASN A 253 16.98 12.42 16.31
N TYR A 254 17.73 12.24 17.41
CA TYR A 254 17.29 11.37 18.50
C TYR A 254 16.00 11.88 19.14
N LEU A 255 15.85 13.20 19.28
CA LEU A 255 14.67 13.82 19.84
C LEU A 255 13.43 13.54 18.97
N GLY A 256 13.56 13.68 17.65
CA GLY A 256 12.54 13.29 16.69
C GLY A 256 12.11 11.82 16.86
N HIS A 257 13.08 10.92 17.00
CA HIS A 257 12.81 9.49 17.25
C HIS A 257 12.12 9.24 18.60
N TYR A 258 12.45 9.99 19.64
CA TYR A 258 11.80 9.89 20.95
C TYR A 258 10.33 10.29 20.89
N TYR A 259 10.02 11.41 20.23
CA TYR A 259 8.65 11.86 19.98
C TYR A 259 7.87 10.89 19.09
N GLN A 260 8.48 10.36 18.03
CA GLN A 260 7.81 9.41 17.13
C GLN A 260 7.38 8.11 17.84
N ASN A 261 8.14 7.66 18.84
CA ASN A 261 7.94 6.38 19.50
C ASN A 261 7.36 6.49 20.92
N GLY A 262 7.18 7.70 21.46
CA GLY A 262 6.75 7.91 22.85
C GLY A 262 7.72 7.28 23.87
N LYS A 263 9.03 7.42 23.67
CA LYS A 263 10.04 6.87 24.60
C LYS A 263 10.34 7.90 25.69
N GLY A 264 9.88 7.68 26.92
CA GLY A 264 10.11 8.63 28.01
C GLY A 264 9.17 9.85 28.04
N MET A 265 8.32 10.01 27.01
CA MET A 265 7.16 10.93 26.94
C MET A 265 6.07 10.31 26.06
N ASN A 266 5.01 11.08 25.73
CA ASN A 266 3.99 10.62 24.80
C ASN A 266 4.44 10.74 23.35
N LYS A 267 3.83 9.90 22.52
CA LYS A 267 4.04 9.94 21.08
C LYS A 267 3.47 11.24 20.51
N ASP A 268 4.27 11.97 19.75
CA ASP A 268 3.88 13.18 19.03
C ASP A 268 4.56 13.20 17.66
N GLU A 269 3.80 12.91 16.60
CA GLU A 269 4.38 12.77 15.27
C GLU A 269 4.74 14.13 14.64
N LYS A 270 4.04 15.21 14.99
CA LYS A 270 4.32 16.56 14.46
C LYS A 270 5.65 17.07 15.00
N LYS A 271 5.83 17.01 16.33
CA LYS A 271 7.12 17.34 16.96
C LYS A 271 8.25 16.44 16.45
N ALA A 272 7.96 15.16 16.19
CA ALA A 272 8.94 14.26 15.59
C ALA A 272 9.42 14.76 14.22
N PHE A 273 8.49 15.12 13.34
CA PHE A 273 8.78 15.69 12.03
C PHE A 273 9.60 16.97 12.13
N GLU A 274 9.20 17.92 12.97
CA GLU A 274 9.90 19.20 13.15
C GLU A 274 11.35 19.02 13.62
N TRP A 275 11.59 18.12 14.58
CA TRP A 275 12.95 17.83 15.05
C TRP A 275 13.79 17.07 14.02
N TYR A 276 13.20 16.18 13.24
CA TYR A 276 13.89 15.57 12.10
C TYR A 276 14.23 16.61 11.03
N LEU A 277 13.33 17.55 10.74
CA LEU A 277 13.55 18.62 9.78
C LEU A 277 14.74 19.50 10.20
N LYS A 278 14.73 20.03 11.43
CA LYS A 278 15.85 20.82 11.97
C LYS A 278 17.19 20.06 11.90
N SER A 279 17.18 18.77 12.24
CA SER A 279 18.36 17.91 12.15
C SER A 279 18.84 17.69 10.72
N ALA A 280 17.91 17.47 9.79
CA ALA A 280 18.19 17.22 8.38
C ALA A 280 18.75 18.46 7.67
N GLU A 281 18.23 19.65 7.99
CA GLU A 281 18.72 20.96 7.54
C GLU A 281 20.14 21.23 8.04
N ASN A 282 20.47 20.77 9.25
CA ASN A 282 21.83 20.77 9.80
C ASN A 282 22.75 19.69 9.21
N GLY A 283 22.35 19.01 8.13
CA GLY A 283 23.17 18.05 7.40
C GLY A 283 23.23 16.64 8.01
N ASN A 284 22.40 16.32 9.01
CA ASN A 284 22.39 14.98 9.59
C ASN A 284 21.78 13.97 8.61
N THR A 285 22.61 13.06 8.09
CA THR A 285 22.16 12.12 7.06
C THR A 285 21.12 11.13 7.56
N LEU A 286 21.14 10.74 8.84
CA LEU A 286 20.10 9.88 9.42
C LEU A 286 18.76 10.61 9.50
N ALA A 287 18.77 11.89 9.88
CA ALA A 287 17.57 12.70 9.90
C ALA A 287 17.02 12.98 8.52
N GLN A 288 17.87 13.23 7.52
CA GLN A 288 17.45 13.34 6.11
C GLN A 288 16.72 12.06 5.65
N ASN A 289 17.25 10.87 6.01
CA ASN A 289 16.55 9.62 5.75
C ASN A 289 15.21 9.52 6.52
N ASN A 290 15.20 9.90 7.79
CA ASN A 290 13.98 9.84 8.61
C ASN A 290 12.91 10.82 8.11
N LEU A 291 13.31 11.98 7.59
CA LEU A 291 12.43 12.96 6.99
C LEU A 291 11.80 12.41 5.69
N GLY A 292 12.60 11.76 4.84
CA GLY A 292 12.10 11.02 3.69
C GLY A 292 11.07 9.95 4.09
N TYR A 293 11.34 9.25 5.20
CA TYR A 293 10.41 8.26 5.77
C TYR A 293 9.12 8.89 6.31
N CYS A 294 9.20 10.07 6.92
CA CYS A 294 8.02 10.82 7.37
C CYS A 294 7.13 11.21 6.19
N TYR A 295 7.69 11.75 5.12
CA TYR A 295 6.92 12.07 3.91
C TYR A 295 6.35 10.84 3.20
N GLU A 296 7.05 9.71 3.20
CA GLU A 296 6.53 8.47 2.59
C GLU A 296 5.30 7.94 3.33
N ASN A 297 5.32 8.01 4.67
CA ASN A 297 4.32 7.37 5.52
C ASN A 297 3.29 8.34 6.12
N GLY A 298 3.50 9.65 5.99
CA GLY A 298 2.64 10.69 6.54
C GLY A 298 2.77 10.81 8.06
N ILE A 299 4.01 10.80 8.57
CA ILE A 299 4.29 10.88 10.01
C ILE A 299 4.52 12.35 10.35
N GLY A 300 3.55 12.96 11.03
CA GLY A 300 3.61 14.38 11.42
C GLY A 300 3.36 15.37 10.28
N ILE A 301 3.24 14.88 9.04
CA ILE A 301 3.04 15.66 7.82
C ILE A 301 2.21 14.85 6.82
N ASP A 302 1.64 15.50 5.82
CA ASP A 302 0.95 14.81 4.72
C ASP A 302 1.92 13.98 3.87
N LYS A 303 1.42 12.87 3.33
CA LYS A 303 2.20 11.98 2.47
C LYS A 303 2.60 12.70 1.19
N ASN A 304 3.90 12.73 0.90
CA ASN A 304 4.43 13.28 -0.34
C ASN A 304 5.57 12.41 -0.87
N LYS A 305 5.31 11.67 -1.95
CA LYS A 305 6.28 10.73 -2.53
C LYS A 305 7.49 11.44 -3.16
N SER A 306 7.29 12.64 -3.71
CA SER A 306 8.37 13.41 -4.34
C SER A 306 9.31 13.96 -3.27
N GLN A 307 8.78 14.54 -2.21
CA GLN A 307 9.58 14.98 -1.06
C GLN A 307 10.30 13.80 -0.38
N ALA A 308 9.64 12.65 -0.24
CA ALA A 308 10.30 11.44 0.26
C ALA A 308 11.51 11.05 -0.60
N PHE A 309 11.35 11.05 -1.92
CA PHE A 309 12.42 10.76 -2.87
C PHE A 309 13.58 11.76 -2.75
N GLU A 310 13.30 13.06 -2.73
CA GLU A 310 14.32 14.11 -2.62
C GLU A 310 15.16 13.96 -1.34
N TRP A 311 14.51 13.77 -0.19
CA TRP A 311 15.22 13.60 1.09
C TRP A 311 16.02 12.30 1.16
N TYR A 312 15.50 11.19 0.61
CA TYR A 312 16.27 9.97 0.47
C TYR A 312 17.48 10.15 -0.46
N LEU A 313 17.33 10.90 -1.55
CA LEU A 313 18.42 11.20 -2.48
C LEU A 313 19.54 11.99 -1.79
N ILE A 314 19.20 13.10 -1.13
CA ILE A 314 20.17 13.93 -0.38
C ILE A 314 20.93 13.08 0.64
N SER A 315 20.22 12.28 1.44
CA SER A 315 20.83 11.41 2.44
C SER A 315 21.74 10.33 1.80
N ALA A 316 21.30 9.75 0.67
CA ALA A 316 22.04 8.70 -0.04
C ALA A 316 23.33 9.21 -0.68
N GLU A 317 23.30 10.43 -1.22
CA GLU A 317 24.47 11.13 -1.77
C GLU A 317 25.51 11.42 -0.68
N ASN A 318 25.06 11.72 0.52
CA ASN A 318 25.90 11.86 1.71
C ASN A 318 26.32 10.52 2.35
N GLY A 319 26.15 9.39 1.64
CA GLY A 319 26.70 8.09 2.02
C GLY A 319 25.87 7.27 3.00
N ASN A 320 24.63 7.67 3.30
CA ASN A 320 23.78 6.90 4.20
C ASN A 320 23.30 5.60 3.54
N GLY A 321 23.74 4.45 4.06
CA GLY A 321 23.41 3.14 3.50
C GLY A 321 21.91 2.81 3.55
N LEU A 322 21.17 3.26 4.57
CA LEU A 322 19.71 3.04 4.65
C LEU A 322 18.98 3.91 3.63
N ALA A 323 19.40 5.17 3.44
CA ALA A 323 18.84 6.03 2.42
C ALA A 323 19.14 5.52 1.00
N GLN A 324 20.34 5.01 0.75
CA GLN A 324 20.68 4.35 -0.52
C GLN A 324 19.76 3.15 -0.77
N ASN A 325 19.42 2.38 0.27
CA ASN A 325 18.42 1.31 0.15
C ASN A 325 17.03 1.88 -0.19
N ASN A 326 16.56 2.90 0.53
CA ASN A 326 15.24 3.47 0.32
C ASN A 326 15.11 4.15 -1.05
N LEU A 327 16.16 4.80 -1.52
CA LEU A 327 16.25 5.34 -2.88
C LEU A 327 16.16 4.24 -3.94
N GLY A 328 16.81 3.09 -3.72
CA GLY A 328 16.64 1.91 -4.56
C GLY A 328 15.19 1.41 -4.60
N VAL A 329 14.50 1.43 -3.46
CA VAL A 329 13.05 1.10 -3.39
C VAL A 329 12.21 2.12 -4.18
N CYS A 330 12.58 3.40 -4.16
CA CYS A 330 11.92 4.43 -4.94
C CYS A 330 12.05 4.17 -6.44
N TYR A 331 13.27 3.96 -6.95
CA TYR A 331 13.49 3.62 -8.36
C TYR A 331 12.85 2.29 -8.77
N GLN A 332 12.83 1.28 -7.90
CA GLN A 332 12.22 -0.01 -8.24
C GLN A 332 10.71 0.09 -8.45
N ASN A 333 10.05 0.93 -7.65
CA ASN A 333 8.59 1.02 -7.62
C ASN A 333 8.03 2.25 -8.34
N GLY A 334 8.88 3.20 -8.72
CA GLY A 334 8.48 4.48 -9.27
C GLY A 334 7.81 5.38 -8.21
N LYS A 335 8.40 5.46 -7.01
CA LYS A 335 7.89 6.32 -5.92
C LYS A 335 8.60 7.68 -5.96
N GLY A 336 7.89 8.73 -6.37
CA GLY A 336 8.46 10.08 -6.48
C GLY A 336 9.42 10.26 -7.67
N THR A 337 9.58 9.22 -8.49
CA THR A 337 10.43 9.17 -9.69
C THR A 337 9.85 8.10 -10.62
N ASP A 338 10.33 8.05 -11.87
CA ASP A 338 10.08 6.93 -12.77
C ASP A 338 10.82 5.65 -12.33
N LYS A 339 10.31 4.51 -12.79
CA LYS A 339 10.95 3.22 -12.56
C LYS A 339 12.26 3.10 -13.31
N ASP A 340 13.31 2.69 -12.63
CA ASP A 340 14.64 2.51 -13.22
C ASP A 340 15.38 1.33 -12.58
N ASP A 341 15.46 0.22 -13.30
CA ASP A 341 16.09 -1.02 -12.82
C ASP A 341 17.62 -0.87 -12.64
N VAL A 342 18.28 -0.06 -13.48
CA VAL A 342 19.73 0.17 -13.40
C VAL A 342 20.05 0.98 -12.16
N LYS A 343 19.36 2.11 -11.95
CA LYS A 343 19.52 2.92 -10.74
C LYS A 343 19.10 2.16 -9.48
N THR A 344 18.09 1.29 -9.57
CA THR A 344 17.72 0.37 -8.49
C THR A 344 18.90 -0.49 -8.07
N PHE A 345 19.55 -1.14 -9.04
CA PHE A 345 20.71 -1.99 -8.78
C PHE A 345 21.89 -1.19 -8.20
N GLU A 346 22.20 -0.03 -8.77
CA GLU A 346 23.28 0.84 -8.29
C GLU A 346 23.06 1.31 -6.84
N CYS A 347 21.84 1.72 -6.51
CA CYS A 347 21.48 2.15 -5.16
C CYS A 347 21.62 1.02 -4.14
N TYR A 348 21.09 -0.16 -4.44
CA TYR A 348 21.25 -1.33 -3.57
C TYR A 348 22.71 -1.80 -3.47
N LEU A 349 23.50 -1.65 -4.54
CA LEU A 349 24.93 -1.95 -4.52
C LEU A 349 25.67 -1.00 -3.57
N LYS A 350 25.45 0.31 -3.67
CA LYS A 350 26.03 1.31 -2.76
C LYS A 350 25.64 1.02 -1.31
N SER A 351 24.36 0.75 -1.07
CA SER A 351 23.84 0.38 0.25
C SER A 351 24.50 -0.89 0.82
N ALA A 352 24.67 -1.92 -0.02
CA ALA A 352 25.32 -3.16 0.38
C ALA A 352 26.81 -2.99 0.69
N ILE A 353 27.52 -2.13 -0.06
CA ILE A 353 28.92 -1.74 0.19
C ILE A 353 29.05 -0.98 1.51
N ALA A 354 28.07 -0.10 1.81
CA ALA A 354 27.94 0.56 3.12
C ALA A 354 27.54 -0.40 4.26
N LYS A 355 27.49 -1.72 4.00
CA LYS A 355 27.15 -2.79 4.94
C LYS A 355 25.74 -2.70 5.52
N CYS A 356 24.82 -2.00 4.85
CA CYS A 356 23.41 -2.01 5.22
C CYS A 356 22.82 -3.42 5.00
N PRO A 357 22.28 -4.07 6.04
CA PRO A 357 21.74 -5.43 5.92
C PRO A 357 20.58 -5.53 4.91
N GLU A 358 19.73 -4.52 4.84
CA GLU A 358 18.61 -4.41 3.89
C GLU A 358 19.12 -4.26 2.45
N GLY A 359 20.12 -3.39 2.24
CA GLY A 359 20.77 -3.22 0.93
C GLY A 359 21.42 -4.51 0.44
N GLN A 360 22.09 -5.26 1.32
CA GLN A 360 22.65 -6.57 0.99
C GLN A 360 21.55 -7.58 0.59
N CYS A 361 20.41 -7.57 1.30
CA CYS A 361 19.27 -8.42 0.94
C CYS A 361 18.72 -8.06 -0.44
N ASN A 362 18.48 -6.77 -0.68
CA ASN A 362 17.90 -6.27 -1.92
C ASN A 362 18.84 -6.44 -3.12
N LEU A 363 20.15 -6.32 -2.92
CA LEU A 363 21.14 -6.67 -3.95
C LEU A 363 21.10 -8.17 -4.29
N GLY A 364 20.94 -9.03 -3.29
CA GLY A 364 20.70 -10.47 -3.50
C GLY A 364 19.42 -10.71 -4.32
N TYR A 365 18.37 -9.92 -4.07
CA TYR A 365 17.14 -9.96 -4.86
C TYR A 365 17.34 -9.52 -6.31
N CYS A 366 18.11 -8.46 -6.55
CA CYS A 366 18.46 -8.04 -7.90
C CYS A 366 19.17 -9.14 -8.69
N TYR A 367 20.19 -9.79 -8.12
CA TYR A 367 20.85 -10.91 -8.78
C TYR A 367 19.93 -12.13 -8.97
N SER A 368 19.03 -12.40 -8.02
CA SER A 368 18.05 -13.49 -8.11
C SER A 368 17.10 -13.30 -9.30
N LYS A 369 16.65 -12.06 -9.53
CA LYS A 369 15.63 -11.72 -10.53
C LYS A 369 16.16 -11.12 -11.82
N GLY A 370 17.41 -10.66 -11.84
CA GLY A 370 18.02 -9.94 -12.95
C GLY A 370 17.51 -8.51 -13.07
N ILE A 371 17.37 -7.79 -11.96
CA ILE A 371 16.92 -6.39 -11.93
C ILE A 371 18.16 -5.50 -12.02
N GLY A 372 18.28 -4.75 -13.12
CA GLY A 372 19.44 -3.88 -13.41
C GLY A 372 20.75 -4.64 -13.63
N THR A 373 20.71 -5.96 -13.69
CA THR A 373 21.87 -6.84 -13.84
C THR A 373 21.45 -8.19 -14.40
N GLU A 374 22.41 -9.02 -14.82
CA GLU A 374 22.12 -10.39 -15.23
C GLU A 374 21.77 -11.29 -14.03
N LYS A 375 20.89 -12.26 -14.26
CA LYS A 375 20.52 -13.25 -13.22
C LYS A 375 21.74 -14.06 -12.79
N ASN A 376 22.05 -14.05 -11.49
CA ASN A 376 23.13 -14.83 -10.93
C ASN A 376 22.73 -15.39 -9.55
N LYS A 377 22.34 -16.66 -9.53
CA LYS A 377 21.89 -17.36 -8.31
C LYS A 377 22.99 -17.50 -7.26
N THR A 378 24.25 -17.67 -7.67
CA THR A 378 25.39 -17.80 -6.76
C THR A 378 25.69 -16.48 -6.07
N LYS A 379 25.75 -15.36 -6.82
CA LYS A 379 25.89 -14.02 -6.22
C LYS A 379 24.71 -13.67 -5.33
N ALA A 380 23.49 -14.04 -5.72
CA ALA A 380 22.31 -13.85 -4.86
C ALA A 380 22.48 -14.59 -3.53
N PHE A 381 22.90 -15.86 -3.56
CA PHE A 381 23.21 -16.64 -2.36
C PHE A 381 24.26 -15.97 -1.46
N GLU A 382 25.36 -15.48 -2.05
CA GLU A 382 26.43 -14.79 -1.32
C GLU A 382 25.92 -13.52 -0.62
N TRP A 383 25.14 -12.69 -1.30
CA TRP A 383 24.59 -11.45 -0.73
C TRP A 383 23.52 -11.70 0.32
N TYR A 384 22.64 -12.68 0.11
CA TYR A 384 21.71 -13.13 1.16
C TYR A 384 22.46 -13.68 2.37
N THR A 385 23.59 -14.37 2.17
CA THR A 385 24.44 -14.84 3.27
C THR A 385 24.99 -13.69 4.09
N LYS A 386 25.53 -12.65 3.44
CA LYS A 386 26.02 -11.44 4.13
C LYS A 386 24.90 -10.75 4.91
N SER A 387 23.74 -10.55 4.28
CA SER A 387 22.56 -9.92 4.89
C SER A 387 22.04 -10.72 6.10
N ALA A 388 21.96 -12.05 5.97
CA ALA A 388 21.49 -12.93 7.04
C ALA A 388 22.43 -12.93 8.25
N ASN A 389 23.75 -12.95 8.01
CA ASN A 389 24.79 -12.85 9.04
C ASN A 389 24.79 -11.48 9.73
N ALA A 390 24.39 -10.42 9.01
CA ALA A 390 24.20 -9.08 9.58
C ALA A 390 22.86 -8.92 10.33
N GLY A 391 22.05 -9.98 10.43
CA GLY A 391 20.82 -9.98 11.24
C GLY A 391 19.55 -9.56 10.51
N CYS A 392 19.58 -9.32 9.18
CA CYS A 392 18.37 -8.96 8.44
C CYS A 392 17.42 -10.15 8.35
N ALA A 393 16.20 -10.03 8.91
CA ALA A 393 15.21 -11.10 8.90
C ALA A 393 14.88 -11.57 7.47
N LYS A 394 14.61 -10.64 6.54
CA LYS A 394 14.38 -10.99 5.12
C LYS A 394 15.57 -11.71 4.49
N GLY A 395 16.80 -11.30 4.81
CA GLY A 395 18.01 -11.97 4.36
C GLY A 395 18.12 -13.41 4.89
N GLN A 396 17.82 -13.61 6.18
CA GLN A 396 17.78 -14.92 6.82
C GLN A 396 16.70 -15.82 6.18
N TYR A 397 15.49 -15.31 5.95
CA TYR A 397 14.44 -16.03 5.22
C TYR A 397 14.89 -16.45 3.82
N ASN A 398 15.41 -15.50 3.02
CA ASN A 398 15.83 -15.77 1.65
C ASN A 398 16.99 -16.79 1.59
N LEU A 399 17.93 -16.71 2.53
CA LEU A 399 19.00 -17.68 2.65
C LEU A 399 18.46 -19.07 3.00
N GLY A 400 17.50 -19.16 3.93
CA GLY A 400 16.81 -20.40 4.26
C GLY A 400 16.12 -21.01 3.03
N TYR A 401 15.45 -20.18 2.23
CA TYR A 401 14.83 -20.60 0.97
C TYR A 401 15.83 -21.12 -0.05
N TYR A 402 16.96 -20.43 -0.22
CA TYR A 402 18.01 -20.87 -1.12
C TYR A 402 18.63 -22.21 -0.67
N CYS A 403 18.86 -22.40 0.63
CA CYS A 403 19.34 -23.66 1.19
C CYS A 403 18.33 -24.80 1.00
N ALA A 404 17.03 -24.55 1.26
CA ALA A 404 15.97 -25.55 1.15
C ALA A 404 15.83 -26.10 -0.27
N ASN A 405 16.12 -25.28 -1.28
CA ASN A 405 15.93 -25.61 -2.69
C ASN A 405 17.24 -25.86 -3.45
N GLY A 406 18.41 -25.69 -2.82
CA GLY A 406 19.71 -25.81 -3.49
C GLY A 406 19.90 -24.77 -4.61
N ILE A 407 19.45 -23.54 -4.38
CA ILE A 407 19.55 -22.46 -5.38
C ILE A 407 20.88 -21.74 -5.17
N GLY A 408 21.79 -21.78 -6.15
CA GLY A 408 23.12 -21.16 -6.03
C GLY A 408 24.01 -21.81 -4.96
N THR A 409 23.59 -22.94 -4.40
CA THR A 409 24.26 -23.71 -3.35
C THR A 409 23.77 -25.17 -3.40
N THR A 410 24.37 -26.06 -2.62
CA THR A 410 23.84 -27.42 -2.43
C THR A 410 22.63 -27.42 -1.52
N LYS A 411 21.59 -28.20 -1.85
CA LYS A 411 20.39 -28.34 -1.00
C LYS A 411 20.78 -28.79 0.42
N ASN A 412 20.30 -28.07 1.43
CA ASN A 412 20.54 -28.38 2.84
C ASN A 412 19.33 -27.97 3.69
N GLU A 413 18.55 -28.96 4.11
CA GLU A 413 17.30 -28.75 4.86
C GLU A 413 17.55 -28.33 6.31
N LEU A 414 18.63 -28.83 6.94
CA LEU A 414 19.02 -28.44 8.30
C LEU A 414 19.36 -26.95 8.37
N LYS A 415 20.22 -26.48 7.46
CA LYS A 415 20.56 -25.05 7.37
C LYS A 415 19.34 -24.19 7.03
N ALA A 416 18.44 -24.69 6.18
CA ALA A 416 17.21 -23.98 5.88
C ALA A 416 16.35 -23.77 7.13
N PHE A 417 16.14 -24.84 7.91
CA PHE A 417 15.41 -24.79 9.17
C PHE A 417 16.04 -23.80 10.16
N GLU A 418 17.36 -23.83 10.33
CA GLU A 418 18.07 -22.91 11.23
C GLU A 418 17.88 -21.44 10.84
N TRP A 419 17.97 -21.12 9.55
CA TRP A 419 17.79 -19.76 9.05
C TRP A 419 16.34 -19.29 9.11
N TYR A 420 15.38 -20.15 8.78
CA TYR A 420 13.96 -19.86 8.99
C TYR A 420 13.65 -19.62 10.47
N LEU A 421 14.24 -20.39 11.38
CA LEU A 421 14.06 -20.20 12.82
C LEU A 421 14.60 -18.84 13.29
N LYS A 422 15.78 -18.44 12.84
CA LYS A 422 16.35 -17.11 13.16
C LYS A 422 15.44 -16.00 12.64
N SER A 423 15.02 -16.08 11.38
CA SER A 423 14.15 -15.09 10.76
C SER A 423 12.77 -15.01 11.41
N ALA A 424 12.19 -16.16 11.78
CA ALA A 424 10.88 -16.26 12.41
C ALA A 424 10.86 -15.65 13.83
N LYS A 425 11.99 -15.73 14.55
CA LYS A 425 12.19 -15.07 15.85
C LYS A 425 12.30 -13.54 15.74
N SER A 426 12.65 -13.03 14.56
CA SER A 426 12.60 -11.60 14.20
C SER A 426 11.27 -11.21 13.56
N ASP A 427 10.20 -11.96 13.83
CA ASP A 427 8.82 -11.72 13.39
C ASP A 427 8.57 -11.69 11.87
N ASP A 428 9.48 -12.23 11.05
CA ASP A 428 9.22 -12.38 9.61
C ASP A 428 8.13 -13.43 9.36
N ALA A 429 6.99 -12.99 8.82
CA ALA A 429 5.82 -13.85 8.65
C ALA A 429 6.05 -14.97 7.62
N ASN A 430 6.85 -14.76 6.57
CA ASN A 430 7.15 -15.81 5.58
C ASN A 430 8.02 -16.91 6.18
N ALA A 431 9.00 -16.54 7.01
CA ALA A 431 9.82 -17.47 7.75
C ALA A 431 9.01 -18.24 8.80
N GLN A 432 8.10 -17.57 9.51
CA GLN A 432 7.20 -18.24 10.45
C GLN A 432 6.34 -19.31 9.75
N ASN A 433 5.80 -19.01 8.56
CA ASN A 433 5.08 -20.00 7.75
C ASN A 433 6.00 -21.17 7.35
N SER A 434 7.18 -20.86 6.81
CA SER A 434 8.12 -21.86 6.32
C SER A 434 8.66 -22.76 7.43
N LEU A 435 8.84 -22.20 8.63
CA LEU A 435 9.18 -22.95 9.84
C LEU A 435 8.04 -23.88 10.25
N GLY A 436 6.78 -23.42 10.14
CA GLY A 436 5.60 -24.27 10.30
C GLY A 436 5.61 -25.44 9.32
N ASP A 437 5.89 -25.18 8.04
CA ASP A 437 5.99 -26.21 6.99
C ASP A 437 7.10 -27.22 7.31
N CYS A 438 8.26 -26.74 7.79
CA CYS A 438 9.36 -27.61 8.23
C CYS A 438 8.96 -28.52 9.39
N LEU A 439 8.34 -27.98 10.43
CA LEU A 439 7.91 -28.74 11.61
C LEU A 439 6.78 -29.71 11.30
N GLN A 440 5.83 -29.34 10.43
CA GLN A 440 4.74 -30.22 10.04
C GLN A 440 5.25 -31.45 9.28
N ASN A 441 6.26 -31.27 8.44
CA ASN A 441 6.75 -32.30 7.51
C ASN A 441 8.06 -32.96 7.95
N GLY A 442 8.73 -32.47 8.99
CA GLY A 442 10.03 -32.97 9.43
C GLY A 442 11.19 -32.57 8.51
N ILE A 443 11.11 -31.41 7.86
CA ILE A 443 12.15 -30.93 6.94
C ILE A 443 13.24 -30.23 7.74
N GLY A 444 14.44 -30.83 7.82
CA GLY A 444 15.54 -30.29 8.61
C GLY A 444 15.31 -30.29 10.13
N THR A 445 14.30 -31.01 10.61
CA THR A 445 13.94 -31.14 12.03
C THR A 445 13.06 -32.38 12.23
N ASN A 446 12.86 -32.82 13.47
CA ASN A 446 11.81 -33.78 13.78
C ASN A 446 10.42 -33.16 13.60
N LYS A 447 9.47 -34.00 13.18
CA LYS A 447 8.06 -33.61 12.99
C LYS A 447 7.40 -33.22 14.31
N ASP A 448 6.84 -32.01 14.36
CA ASP A 448 6.12 -31.47 15.52
C ASP A 448 4.94 -30.60 15.03
N VAL A 449 3.78 -31.24 14.84
CA VAL A 449 2.59 -30.57 14.27
C VAL A 449 1.96 -29.55 15.23
N LYS A 450 2.18 -29.67 16.55
CA LYS A 450 1.67 -28.70 17.52
C LYS A 450 2.45 -27.39 17.42
N LYS A 451 3.78 -27.47 17.38
CA LYS A 451 4.60 -26.27 17.13
C LYS A 451 4.38 -25.71 15.73
N ALA A 452 4.15 -26.56 14.73
CA ALA A 452 3.80 -26.08 13.39
C ALA A 452 2.55 -25.20 13.42
N PHE A 453 1.49 -25.65 14.10
CA PHE A 453 0.27 -24.87 14.31
C PHE A 453 0.54 -23.53 14.99
N GLU A 454 1.35 -23.51 16.06
CA GLU A 454 1.72 -22.26 16.76
C GLU A 454 2.42 -21.26 15.83
N TRP A 455 3.34 -21.72 14.98
CA TRP A 455 4.05 -20.87 14.03
C TRP A 455 3.17 -20.39 12.88
N TYR A 456 2.30 -21.24 12.33
CA TYR A 456 1.29 -20.80 11.36
C TYR A 456 0.36 -19.76 11.98
N LEU A 457 -0.06 -19.93 13.24
CA LEU A 457 -0.91 -18.97 13.93
C LEU A 457 -0.23 -17.61 14.07
N LYS A 458 1.05 -17.57 14.46
CA LYS A 458 1.85 -16.32 14.51
C LYS A 458 1.94 -15.66 13.13
N SER A 459 2.32 -16.44 12.12
CA SER A 459 2.43 -15.95 10.73
C SER A 459 1.11 -15.41 10.18
N ALA A 460 0.01 -16.11 10.42
CA ALA A 460 -1.33 -15.74 9.98
C ALA A 460 -1.84 -14.45 10.66
N LYS A 461 -1.52 -14.26 11.95
CA LYS A 461 -1.79 -13.02 12.69
C LYS A 461 -0.96 -11.85 12.15
N ASN A 462 0.26 -12.10 11.69
CA ASN A 462 1.10 -11.11 11.00
C ASN A 462 0.69 -10.89 9.52
N GLY A 463 -0.48 -11.40 9.10
CA GLY A 463 -1.06 -11.12 7.78
C GLY A 463 -0.56 -12.01 6.64
N ASN A 464 0.22 -13.07 6.91
CA ASN A 464 0.66 -13.96 5.85
C ASN A 464 -0.51 -14.79 5.29
N ALA A 465 -0.88 -14.51 4.05
CA ALA A 465 -2.05 -15.14 3.43
C ALA A 465 -1.88 -16.66 3.21
N ILE A 466 -0.66 -17.16 2.99
CA ILE A 466 -0.41 -18.60 2.85
C ILE A 466 -0.58 -19.29 4.22
N ALA A 467 -0.04 -18.69 5.28
CA ALA A 467 -0.20 -19.21 6.64
C ALA A 467 -1.65 -19.17 7.10
N GLN A 468 -2.43 -18.16 6.72
CA GLN A 468 -3.88 -18.12 6.96
C GLN A 468 -4.56 -19.33 6.31
N ASN A 469 -4.21 -19.70 5.08
CA ASN A 469 -4.72 -20.92 4.45
C ASN A 469 -4.24 -22.18 5.18
N ASN A 470 -2.97 -22.26 5.55
CA ASN A 470 -2.43 -23.41 6.28
C ASN A 470 -3.08 -23.58 7.65
N LEU A 471 -3.39 -22.48 8.33
CA LEU A 471 -4.12 -22.49 9.59
C LEU A 471 -5.59 -22.92 9.40
N GLY A 472 -6.21 -22.51 8.30
CA GLY A 472 -7.51 -23.05 7.88
C GLY A 472 -7.46 -24.57 7.70
N ASN A 473 -6.42 -25.10 7.04
CA ASN A 473 -6.20 -26.54 6.90
C ASN A 473 -5.99 -27.22 8.26
N CYS A 474 -5.26 -26.59 9.18
CA CYS A 474 -5.07 -27.10 10.53
C CYS A 474 -6.40 -27.28 11.27
N TYR A 475 -7.27 -26.27 11.24
CA TYR A 475 -8.59 -26.37 11.88
C TYR A 475 -9.53 -27.32 11.14
N GLN A 476 -9.51 -27.37 9.80
CA GLN A 476 -10.36 -28.30 9.05
C GLN A 476 -9.99 -29.77 9.33
N ASN A 477 -8.70 -30.05 9.51
CA ASN A 477 -8.18 -31.41 9.61
C ASN A 477 -7.69 -31.80 11.01
N GLY A 478 -7.82 -30.94 12.02
CA GLY A 478 -7.32 -31.21 13.37
C GLY A 478 -5.78 -31.36 13.45
N ILE A 479 -5.02 -30.64 12.62
CA ILE A 479 -3.56 -30.74 12.60
C ILE A 479 -2.96 -29.81 13.65
N GLY A 480 -2.50 -30.39 14.77
CA GLY A 480 -1.87 -29.64 15.86
C GLY A 480 -2.86 -28.89 16.76
N THR A 481 -4.15 -28.95 16.46
CA THR A 481 -5.29 -28.36 17.18
C THR A 481 -6.51 -29.28 17.01
N ASP A 482 -7.58 -29.05 17.76
CA ASP A 482 -8.86 -29.71 17.53
C ASP A 482 -9.51 -29.26 16.21
N LYS A 483 -10.30 -30.14 15.60
CA LYS A 483 -11.05 -29.86 14.38
C LYS A 483 -12.13 -28.79 14.66
N ASP A 484 -12.15 -27.74 13.85
CA ASP A 484 -13.11 -26.63 13.94
C ASP A 484 -13.39 -26.05 12.55
N GLU A 485 -14.47 -26.49 11.90
CA GLU A 485 -14.78 -26.07 10.53
C GLU A 485 -15.15 -24.59 10.41
N LYS A 486 -15.71 -23.98 11.47
CA LYS A 486 -16.03 -22.55 11.48
C LYS A 486 -14.76 -21.72 11.48
N LYS A 487 -13.79 -22.04 12.36
CA LYS A 487 -12.48 -21.38 12.34
C LYS A 487 -11.73 -21.63 11.04
N ALA A 488 -11.84 -22.83 10.47
CA ALA A 488 -11.26 -23.12 9.17
C ALA A 488 -11.78 -22.16 8.09
N TYR A 489 -13.11 -22.02 7.99
CA TYR A 489 -13.77 -21.09 7.07
C TYR A 489 -13.29 -19.64 7.29
N GLU A 490 -13.24 -19.16 8.53
CA GLU A 490 -12.79 -17.80 8.86
C GLU A 490 -11.36 -17.52 8.38
N TRP A 491 -10.44 -18.47 8.56
CA TRP A 491 -9.05 -18.32 8.14
C TRP A 491 -8.87 -18.46 6.62
N TYR A 492 -9.61 -19.35 5.97
CA TYR A 492 -9.65 -19.41 4.50
C TYR A 492 -10.21 -18.11 3.91
N LEU A 493 -11.23 -17.52 4.53
CA LEU A 493 -11.80 -16.25 4.11
C LEU A 493 -10.77 -15.12 4.18
N LYS A 494 -10.05 -15.00 5.29
CA LYS A 494 -8.95 -14.03 5.43
C LYS A 494 -7.88 -14.22 4.35
N SER A 495 -7.46 -15.46 4.13
CA SER A 495 -6.48 -15.81 3.08
C SER A 495 -6.97 -15.45 1.67
N ALA A 496 -8.24 -15.71 1.38
CA ALA A 496 -8.85 -15.45 0.09
C ALA A 496 -9.00 -13.94 -0.20
N ILE A 497 -9.40 -13.16 0.81
CA ILE A 497 -9.49 -11.70 0.76
C ILE A 497 -8.11 -11.08 0.56
N ALA A 498 -7.08 -11.62 1.20
CA ALA A 498 -5.69 -11.22 0.99
C ALA A 498 -5.11 -11.65 -0.39
N GLY A 499 -5.94 -12.23 -1.27
CA GLY A 499 -5.57 -12.56 -2.65
C GLY A 499 -4.83 -13.89 -2.83
N CYS A 500 -4.69 -14.71 -1.79
CA CYS A 500 -4.00 -15.99 -1.90
C CYS A 500 -4.80 -16.97 -2.78
N ALA A 501 -4.20 -17.43 -3.88
CA ALA A 501 -4.86 -18.38 -4.78
C ALA A 501 -5.26 -19.69 -4.05
N LYS A 502 -4.43 -20.20 -3.12
CA LYS A 502 -4.78 -21.38 -2.30
C LYS A 502 -5.99 -21.08 -1.41
N GLY A 503 -5.98 -19.96 -0.67
CA GLY A 503 -7.11 -19.54 0.16
C GLY A 503 -8.41 -19.36 -0.62
N GLN A 504 -8.35 -18.75 -1.81
CA GLN A 504 -9.50 -18.61 -2.71
C GLN A 504 -10.04 -19.97 -3.15
N CYS A 505 -9.17 -20.94 -3.45
CA CYS A 505 -9.59 -22.31 -3.77
C CYS A 505 -10.25 -22.98 -2.56
N SER A 506 -9.64 -22.89 -1.38
CA SER A 506 -10.18 -23.47 -0.15
C SER A 506 -11.53 -22.86 0.25
N LEU A 507 -11.71 -21.56 0.05
CA LEU A 507 -12.99 -20.89 0.29
C LEU A 507 -14.06 -21.34 -0.72
N GLY A 508 -13.69 -21.55 -1.99
CA GLY A 508 -14.57 -22.18 -2.98
C GLY A 508 -15.00 -23.58 -2.54
N TYR A 509 -14.07 -24.35 -1.98
CA TYR A 509 -14.34 -25.67 -1.41
C TYR A 509 -15.28 -25.61 -0.21
N CYS A 510 -15.11 -24.64 0.70
CA CYS A 510 -16.03 -24.44 1.83
C CYS A 510 -17.47 -24.23 1.37
N TYR A 511 -17.70 -23.37 0.37
CA TYR A 511 -19.04 -23.14 -0.16
C TYR A 511 -19.57 -24.33 -0.96
N SER A 512 -18.72 -25.10 -1.63
CA SER A 512 -19.16 -26.28 -2.38
C SER A 512 -19.60 -27.42 -1.47
N ASN A 513 -18.95 -27.58 -0.31
CA ASN A 513 -19.10 -28.74 0.58
C ASN A 513 -19.68 -28.40 1.97
N ALA A 514 -20.16 -27.17 2.16
CA ALA A 514 -20.69 -26.69 3.44
C ALA A 514 -19.72 -26.81 4.64
N VAL A 515 -18.42 -26.56 4.42
CA VAL A 515 -17.41 -26.59 5.50
C VAL A 515 -17.41 -25.24 6.22
N GLY A 516 -17.91 -25.22 7.46
CA GLY A 516 -17.98 -24.01 8.31
C GLY A 516 -18.97 -22.94 7.83
N THR A 517 -19.68 -23.20 6.73
CA THR A 517 -20.64 -22.29 6.10
C THR A 517 -21.73 -23.09 5.39
N GLY A 518 -22.80 -22.44 4.94
CA GLY A 518 -23.84 -23.10 4.13
C GLY A 518 -23.36 -23.37 2.70
N LYS A 519 -23.88 -24.44 2.07
CA LYS A 519 -23.59 -24.73 0.66
C LYS A 519 -24.05 -23.57 -0.23
N ASN A 520 -23.18 -23.09 -1.13
CA ASN A 520 -23.50 -22.04 -2.10
C ASN A 520 -22.68 -22.19 -3.39
N GLU A 521 -23.28 -22.76 -4.42
CA GLU A 521 -22.58 -23.09 -5.66
C GLU A 521 -22.14 -21.85 -6.46
N MET A 522 -22.93 -20.77 -6.45
CA MET A 522 -22.54 -19.51 -7.11
C MET A 522 -21.29 -18.89 -6.46
N LYS A 523 -21.22 -18.87 -5.12
CA LYS A 523 -20.03 -18.40 -4.41
C LYS A 523 -18.84 -19.33 -4.63
N ALA A 524 -19.05 -20.65 -4.64
CA ALA A 524 -18.01 -21.62 -4.93
C ALA A 524 -17.40 -21.37 -6.32
N PHE A 525 -18.23 -21.26 -7.35
CA PHE A 525 -17.83 -20.93 -8.71
C PHE A 525 -17.03 -19.61 -8.76
N GLY A 526 -17.55 -18.55 -8.16
CA GLY A 526 -16.90 -17.24 -8.13
C GLY A 526 -15.49 -17.27 -7.51
N TRP A 527 -15.31 -18.02 -6.42
CA TRP A 527 -14.00 -18.16 -5.76
C TRP A 527 -13.04 -19.08 -6.50
N TYR A 528 -13.51 -20.20 -7.06
CA TYR A 528 -12.70 -21.03 -7.95
C TYR A 528 -12.25 -20.27 -9.18
N LEU A 529 -13.12 -19.45 -9.79
CA LEU A 529 -12.77 -18.60 -10.92
C LEU A 529 -11.65 -17.61 -10.59
N LYS A 530 -11.74 -16.91 -9.45
CA LYS A 530 -10.68 -16.00 -8.97
C LYS A 530 -9.35 -16.74 -8.77
N SER A 531 -9.40 -17.88 -8.08
CA SER A 531 -8.21 -18.70 -7.82
C SER A 531 -7.57 -19.26 -9.09
N ALA A 532 -8.38 -19.73 -10.04
CA ALA A 532 -7.94 -20.28 -11.31
C ALA A 532 -7.27 -19.22 -12.21
N LYS A 533 -7.80 -17.99 -12.23
CA LYS A 533 -7.18 -16.83 -12.88
C LYS A 533 -5.83 -16.47 -12.26
N ASN A 534 -5.69 -16.65 -10.95
CA ASN A 534 -4.42 -16.50 -10.23
C ASN A 534 -3.46 -17.71 -10.37
N GLY A 535 -3.76 -18.65 -11.28
CA GLY A 535 -2.86 -19.76 -11.63
C GLY A 535 -2.92 -20.98 -10.72
N SER A 536 -3.90 -21.07 -9.80
CA SER A 536 -4.06 -22.28 -8.98
C SER A 536 -4.48 -23.47 -9.83
N LYS A 537 -3.56 -24.42 -10.02
CA LYS A 537 -3.81 -25.64 -10.81
C LYS A 537 -4.98 -26.48 -10.28
N MET A 538 -5.20 -26.50 -8.96
CA MET A 538 -6.34 -27.20 -8.36
C MET A 538 -7.65 -26.46 -8.63
N ALA A 539 -7.66 -25.13 -8.50
CA ALA A 539 -8.87 -24.36 -8.81
C ALA A 539 -9.22 -24.39 -10.30
N GLN A 540 -8.22 -24.46 -11.19
CA GLN A 540 -8.44 -24.68 -12.61
C GLN A 540 -9.15 -26.02 -12.86
N ASN A 541 -8.78 -27.09 -12.13
CA ASN A 541 -9.49 -28.36 -12.21
C ASN A 541 -10.94 -28.21 -11.71
N ASN A 542 -11.12 -27.67 -10.51
CA ASN A 542 -12.44 -27.52 -9.89
C ASN A 542 -13.37 -26.61 -10.71
N LEU A 543 -12.82 -25.60 -11.38
CA LEU A 543 -13.56 -24.75 -12.30
C LEU A 543 -13.97 -25.51 -13.56
N GLY A 544 -13.11 -26.42 -14.05
CA GLY A 544 -13.48 -27.39 -15.07
C GLY A 544 -14.67 -28.25 -14.64
N ASP A 545 -14.65 -28.78 -13.41
CA ASP A 545 -15.77 -29.54 -12.84
C ASP A 545 -17.04 -28.70 -12.73
N CYS A 546 -16.92 -27.41 -12.37
CA CYS A 546 -18.06 -26.51 -12.30
C CYS A 546 -18.73 -26.32 -13.67
N TYR A 547 -17.94 -26.12 -14.73
CA TYR A 547 -18.47 -26.00 -16.09
C TYR A 547 -19.01 -27.32 -16.63
N LYS A 548 -18.35 -28.46 -16.34
CA LYS A 548 -18.81 -29.78 -16.77
C LYS A 548 -20.16 -30.14 -16.15
N ASN A 549 -20.35 -29.83 -14.87
CA ASN A 549 -21.51 -30.27 -14.09
C ASN A 549 -22.55 -29.16 -13.85
N GLY A 550 -22.31 -27.93 -14.30
CA GLY A 550 -23.23 -26.81 -14.08
C GLY A 550 -23.28 -26.31 -12.63
N ILE A 551 -22.17 -26.39 -11.88
CA ILE A 551 -22.11 -25.96 -10.47
C ILE A 551 -21.90 -24.44 -10.43
N GLY A 552 -22.94 -23.71 -10.03
CA GLY A 552 -22.90 -22.23 -9.94
C GLY A 552 -22.79 -21.52 -11.29
N THR A 553 -22.94 -22.25 -12.39
CA THR A 553 -22.91 -21.78 -13.78
C THR A 553 -23.77 -22.72 -14.65
N LYS A 554 -24.00 -22.37 -15.92
CA LYS A 554 -24.56 -23.32 -16.90
C LYS A 554 -23.51 -24.36 -17.29
N ILE A 555 -23.97 -25.55 -17.68
CA ILE A 555 -23.11 -26.59 -18.27
C ILE A 555 -22.46 -26.03 -19.54
N ASP A 556 -21.14 -26.18 -19.65
CA ASP A 556 -20.34 -25.72 -20.78
C ASP A 556 -19.09 -26.62 -20.92
N GLU A 557 -19.21 -27.66 -21.73
CA GLU A 557 -18.14 -28.64 -21.90
C GLU A 557 -16.89 -28.05 -22.55
N VAL A 558 -17.04 -27.06 -23.43
CA VAL A 558 -15.91 -26.39 -24.10
C VAL A 558 -15.08 -25.63 -23.07
N ASN A 559 -15.72 -24.90 -22.15
CA ASN A 559 -15.00 -24.25 -21.06
C ASN A 559 -14.46 -25.24 -20.03
N ALA A 560 -15.18 -26.34 -19.76
CA ALA A 560 -14.64 -27.41 -18.91
C ALA A 560 -13.32 -27.97 -19.47
N PHE A 561 -13.30 -28.33 -20.75
CA PHE A 561 -12.10 -28.80 -21.44
C PHE A 561 -10.95 -27.78 -21.37
N LYS A 562 -11.23 -26.50 -21.64
CA LYS A 562 -10.22 -25.42 -21.58
C LYS A 562 -9.59 -25.31 -20.19
N TRP A 563 -10.37 -25.43 -19.12
CA TRP A 563 -9.86 -25.32 -17.75
C TRP A 563 -9.14 -26.57 -17.27
N TYR A 564 -9.63 -27.77 -17.62
CA TYR A 564 -8.87 -29.00 -17.39
C TYR A 564 -7.54 -28.99 -18.14
N LEU A 565 -7.50 -28.48 -19.38
CA LEU A 565 -6.26 -28.33 -20.14
C LEU A 565 -5.25 -27.42 -19.41
N LYS A 566 -5.69 -26.25 -18.93
CA LYS A 566 -4.83 -25.35 -18.14
C LYS A 566 -4.30 -26.04 -16.88
N SER A 567 -5.17 -26.74 -16.15
CA SER A 567 -4.81 -27.50 -14.95
C SER A 567 -3.78 -28.60 -15.25
N ALA A 568 -3.98 -29.34 -16.33
CA ALA A 568 -3.11 -30.44 -16.76
C ALA A 568 -1.71 -29.94 -17.16
N VAL A 569 -1.66 -28.85 -17.94
CA VAL A 569 -0.40 -28.18 -18.35
C VAL A 569 0.33 -27.61 -17.15
N ALA A 570 -0.39 -27.10 -16.14
CA ALA A 570 0.19 -26.68 -14.86
C ALA A 570 0.62 -27.85 -13.95
N GLY A 571 0.53 -29.10 -14.42
CA GLY A 571 1.00 -30.28 -13.69
C GLY A 571 0.09 -30.71 -12.53
N CYS A 572 -1.23 -30.52 -12.65
CA CYS A 572 -2.18 -31.13 -11.72
C CYS A 572 -2.50 -32.56 -12.15
N GLY A 573 -2.29 -33.55 -11.27
CA GLY A 573 -2.62 -34.95 -11.57
C GLY A 573 -4.11 -35.15 -11.89
N LEU A 574 -5.01 -34.52 -11.13
CA LEU A 574 -6.45 -34.55 -11.39
C LEU A 574 -6.80 -33.87 -12.73
N GLY A 575 -6.22 -32.70 -13.00
CA GLY A 575 -6.41 -32.02 -14.29
C GLY A 575 -5.93 -32.86 -15.47
N GLN A 576 -4.78 -33.54 -15.35
CA GLN A 576 -4.27 -34.46 -16.37
C GLN A 576 -5.21 -35.66 -16.58
N TYR A 577 -5.73 -36.24 -15.50
CA TYR A 577 -6.73 -37.31 -15.58
C TYR A 577 -8.01 -36.82 -16.28
N ASN A 578 -8.58 -35.72 -15.82
CA ASN A 578 -9.81 -35.16 -16.37
C ASN A 578 -9.66 -34.73 -17.84
N LEU A 579 -8.49 -34.23 -18.24
CA LEU A 579 -8.20 -33.96 -19.64
C LEU A 579 -8.13 -35.26 -20.48
N GLY A 580 -7.53 -36.32 -19.93
CA GLY A 580 -7.56 -37.65 -20.54
C GLY A 580 -9.00 -38.15 -20.72
N TYR A 581 -9.83 -37.97 -19.69
CA TYR A 581 -11.25 -38.32 -19.71
C TYR A 581 -12.04 -37.53 -20.77
N CYS A 582 -11.77 -36.23 -20.92
CA CYS A 582 -12.37 -35.43 -21.98
C CYS A 582 -12.04 -35.96 -23.37
N TYR A 583 -10.76 -36.27 -23.65
CA TYR A 583 -10.37 -36.86 -24.93
C TYR A 583 -10.95 -38.26 -25.14
N SER A 584 -11.07 -39.07 -24.09
CA SER A 584 -11.62 -40.42 -24.19
C SER A 584 -13.11 -40.41 -24.56
N ASN A 585 -13.86 -39.39 -24.13
CA ASN A 585 -15.32 -39.33 -24.27
C ASN A 585 -15.81 -38.24 -25.22
N GLY A 586 -14.91 -37.39 -25.76
CA GLY A 586 -15.29 -36.28 -26.63
C GLY A 586 -15.98 -35.12 -25.90
N ILE A 587 -15.64 -34.87 -24.63
CA ILE A 587 -16.26 -33.80 -23.81
C ILE A 587 -15.57 -32.47 -24.12
N GLY A 588 -16.29 -31.54 -24.76
CA GLY A 588 -15.76 -30.23 -25.14
C GLY A 588 -14.64 -30.24 -26.17
N THR A 589 -14.36 -31.41 -26.77
CA THR A 589 -13.34 -31.65 -27.78
C THR A 589 -13.69 -32.91 -28.58
N GLU A 590 -13.01 -33.17 -29.69
CA GLU A 590 -13.19 -34.42 -30.44
C GLU A 590 -12.59 -35.62 -29.67
N LYS A 591 -13.26 -36.77 -29.76
CA LYS A 591 -12.76 -38.02 -29.16
C LYS A 591 -11.40 -38.38 -29.75
N ASN A 592 -10.42 -38.66 -28.89
CA ASN A 592 -9.05 -39.01 -29.29
C ASN A 592 -8.38 -39.92 -28.24
N GLU A 593 -8.42 -41.23 -28.48
CA GLU A 593 -7.93 -42.24 -27.53
C GLU A 593 -6.41 -42.19 -27.33
N VAL A 594 -5.64 -41.86 -28.36
CA VAL A 594 -4.16 -41.70 -28.26
C VAL A 594 -3.78 -40.53 -27.36
N LYS A 595 -4.48 -39.40 -27.46
CA LYS A 595 -4.29 -38.25 -26.55
C LYS A 595 -4.76 -38.58 -25.14
N ALA A 596 -5.88 -39.29 -25.00
CA ALA A 596 -6.39 -39.74 -23.70
C ALA A 596 -5.34 -40.60 -22.97
N PHE A 597 -4.83 -41.64 -23.64
CA PHE A 597 -3.77 -42.51 -23.12
C PHE A 597 -2.54 -41.72 -22.65
N LYS A 598 -2.04 -40.78 -23.46
CA LYS A 598 -0.87 -39.95 -23.10
C LYS A 598 -1.11 -39.12 -21.82
N TRP A 599 -2.31 -38.60 -21.62
CA TRP A 599 -2.65 -37.81 -20.43
C TRP A 599 -2.90 -38.68 -19.20
N TYR A 600 -3.56 -39.83 -19.36
CA TYR A 600 -3.67 -40.83 -18.29
C TYR A 600 -2.30 -41.32 -17.84
N LEU A 601 -1.38 -41.62 -18.76
CA LEU A 601 -0.01 -42.01 -18.45
C LEU A 601 0.71 -40.95 -17.59
N LYS A 602 0.66 -39.68 -18.00
CA LYS A 602 1.24 -38.57 -17.23
C LYS A 602 0.65 -38.47 -15.83
N SER A 603 -0.68 -38.58 -15.70
CA SER A 603 -1.36 -38.51 -14.41
C SER A 603 -1.03 -39.72 -13.51
N ALA A 604 -0.99 -40.92 -14.09
CA ALA A 604 -0.67 -42.16 -13.40
C ALA A 604 0.78 -42.20 -12.88
N MET A 605 1.73 -41.68 -13.66
CA MET A 605 3.12 -41.48 -13.25
C MET A 605 3.25 -40.52 -12.07
N ASN A 606 2.31 -39.57 -11.93
CA ASN A 606 2.21 -38.68 -10.77
C ASN A 606 1.45 -39.29 -9.59
N GLY A 607 1.15 -40.59 -9.62
CA GLY A 607 0.50 -41.31 -8.51
C GLY A 607 -1.02 -41.20 -8.45
N ASN A 608 -1.68 -40.66 -9.48
CA ASN A 608 -3.14 -40.54 -9.47
C ASN A 608 -3.81 -41.92 -9.64
N LEU A 609 -4.55 -42.36 -8.62
CA LEU A 609 -5.20 -43.67 -8.60
C LEU A 609 -6.21 -43.89 -9.74
N MET A 610 -7.02 -42.87 -10.06
CA MET A 610 -8.01 -42.97 -11.13
C MET A 610 -7.33 -43.14 -12.48
N ALA A 611 -6.27 -42.37 -12.73
CA ALA A 611 -5.48 -42.50 -13.94
C ALA A 611 -4.71 -43.83 -14.02
N GLN A 612 -4.22 -44.37 -12.90
CA GLN A 612 -3.58 -45.69 -12.86
C GLN A 612 -4.56 -46.79 -13.28
N ASN A 613 -5.81 -46.74 -12.80
CA ASN A 613 -6.86 -47.66 -13.24
C ASN A 613 -7.20 -47.46 -14.72
N SER A 614 -7.46 -46.23 -15.16
CA SER A 614 -7.79 -45.94 -16.56
C SER A 614 -6.65 -46.32 -17.52
N LEU A 615 -5.40 -46.23 -17.08
CA LEU A 615 -4.25 -46.68 -17.86
C LEU A 615 -4.18 -48.21 -17.93
N GLY A 616 -4.51 -48.90 -16.84
CA GLY A 616 -4.72 -50.35 -16.84
C GLY A 616 -5.78 -50.75 -17.86
N ASP A 617 -6.92 -50.06 -17.89
CA ASP A 617 -8.00 -50.31 -18.84
C ASP A 617 -7.55 -50.05 -20.29
N CYS A 618 -6.71 -49.02 -20.50
CA CYS A 618 -6.16 -48.72 -21.83
C CYS A 618 -5.29 -49.87 -22.34
N TYR A 619 -4.40 -50.41 -21.50
CA TYR A 619 -3.56 -51.54 -21.88
C TYR A 619 -4.35 -52.86 -22.00
N ALA A 620 -5.34 -53.09 -21.14
CA ALA A 620 -6.16 -54.30 -21.18
C ALA A 620 -7.00 -54.40 -22.47
N ASN A 621 -7.47 -53.26 -22.97
CA ASN A 621 -8.41 -53.20 -24.10
C ASN A 621 -7.80 -52.62 -25.39
N GLY A 622 -6.54 -52.18 -25.38
CA GLY A 622 -5.89 -51.54 -26.54
C GLY A 622 -6.46 -50.15 -26.87
N ILE A 623 -6.86 -49.36 -25.87
CA ILE A 623 -7.43 -48.01 -26.07
C ILE A 623 -6.29 -47.00 -26.17
N GLY A 624 -6.08 -46.45 -27.38
CA GLY A 624 -5.03 -45.45 -27.64
C GLY A 624 -3.59 -45.98 -27.55
N THR A 625 -3.42 -47.27 -27.35
CA THR A 625 -2.16 -48.03 -27.28
C THR A 625 -2.40 -49.47 -27.74
N GLU A 626 -1.34 -50.24 -27.99
CA GLU A 626 -1.46 -51.69 -28.19
C GLU A 626 -1.90 -52.40 -26.90
N LYS A 627 -2.65 -53.49 -27.05
CA LYS A 627 -3.07 -54.34 -25.94
C LYS A 627 -1.85 -55.00 -25.27
N ASP A 628 -1.76 -54.87 -23.95
CA ASP A 628 -0.66 -55.40 -23.14
C ASP A 628 -1.17 -55.78 -21.73
N GLU A 629 -1.53 -57.05 -21.57
CA GLU A 629 -2.13 -57.55 -20.31
C GLU A 629 -1.15 -57.48 -19.13
N ALA A 630 0.15 -57.62 -19.37
CA ALA A 630 1.17 -57.54 -18.33
C ALA A 630 1.29 -56.11 -17.78
N LYS A 631 1.35 -55.11 -18.66
CA LYS A 631 1.33 -53.70 -18.22
C LYS A 631 0.01 -53.30 -17.58
N ALA A 632 -1.12 -53.85 -18.05
CA ALA A 632 -2.41 -53.60 -17.43
C ALA A 632 -2.40 -54.06 -15.96
N LEU A 633 -1.97 -55.30 -15.70
CA LEU A 633 -1.83 -55.84 -14.35
C LEU A 633 -0.85 -55.03 -13.49
N GLU A 634 0.28 -54.58 -14.04
CA GLU A 634 1.23 -53.72 -13.34
C GLU A 634 0.57 -52.42 -12.84
N TRP A 635 -0.18 -51.73 -13.71
CA TRP A 635 -0.83 -50.47 -13.36
C TRP A 635 -2.01 -50.65 -12.39
N TYR A 636 -2.80 -51.71 -12.54
CA TYR A 636 -3.82 -52.05 -11.54
C TYR A 636 -3.18 -52.34 -10.18
N SER A 637 -2.06 -53.07 -10.15
CA SER A 637 -1.34 -53.39 -8.91
C SER A 637 -0.80 -52.15 -8.23
N LYS A 638 -0.19 -51.21 -8.99
CA LYS A 638 0.24 -49.91 -8.48
C LYS A 638 -0.92 -49.09 -7.88
N SER A 639 -2.09 -49.14 -8.50
CA SER A 639 -3.29 -48.47 -7.96
C SER A 639 -3.72 -49.08 -6.63
N VAL A 640 -3.70 -50.41 -6.50
CA VAL A 640 -4.02 -51.11 -5.25
C VAL A 640 -2.95 -50.88 -4.18
N GLU A 641 -1.67 -50.96 -4.52
CA GLU A 641 -0.56 -50.68 -3.61
C GLU A 641 -0.60 -49.24 -3.10
N ASN A 642 -0.80 -48.27 -3.99
CA ASN A 642 -0.94 -46.88 -3.61
C ASN A 642 -2.21 -46.65 -2.78
N LYS A 643 -3.33 -47.29 -3.13
CA LYS A 643 -4.55 -47.24 -2.32
C LYS A 643 -4.31 -47.86 -0.94
N SER A 644 -3.61 -48.99 -0.84
CA SER A 644 -3.28 -49.67 0.41
C SER A 644 -2.28 -48.87 1.25
N THR A 645 -1.32 -48.20 0.61
CA THR A 645 -0.36 -47.28 1.24
C THR A 645 -1.04 -46.01 1.70
N ILE A 646 -1.97 -45.46 0.93
CA ILE A 646 -2.84 -44.35 1.34
C ILE A 646 -3.75 -44.79 2.48
N THR A 647 -4.26 -46.03 2.47
CA THR A 647 -5.16 -46.55 3.51
C THR A 647 -4.38 -46.87 4.79
N LYS A 648 -3.17 -47.41 4.68
CA LYS A 648 -2.24 -47.68 5.77
C LYS A 648 -1.66 -46.40 6.32
N ASN A 649 -1.27 -45.45 5.48
CA ASN A 649 -0.93 -44.10 5.90
C ASN A 649 -2.14 -43.42 6.52
N LYS A 650 -3.36 -43.60 6.03
CA LYS A 650 -4.59 -43.10 6.68
C LYS A 650 -4.88 -43.79 8.00
N LEU A 651 -4.54 -45.07 8.18
CA LEU A 651 -4.75 -45.84 9.41
C LEU A 651 -3.65 -45.54 10.44
N ASP A 652 -2.40 -45.42 10.03
CA ASP A 652 -1.28 -44.98 10.87
C ASP A 652 -1.43 -43.49 11.20
N TYR A 653 -1.92 -42.70 10.25
CA TYR A 653 -2.41 -41.34 10.49
C TYR A 653 -3.57 -41.44 11.48
N GLN A 654 -4.71 -42.07 11.23
CA GLN A 654 -5.84 -42.18 12.18
C GLN A 654 -5.50 -42.76 13.56
N ASN A 655 -4.57 -43.69 13.66
CA ASN A 655 -4.08 -44.27 14.93
C ASN A 655 -3.00 -43.39 15.62
N THR A 656 -2.48 -42.35 14.96
CA THR A 656 -1.59 -41.34 15.53
C THR A 656 -2.02 -39.86 15.32
N LYS A 657 -3.19 -39.60 14.70
CA LYS A 657 -3.82 -38.31 14.25
C LYS A 657 -5.03 -38.50 13.28
N GLY A 658 -6.21 -37.98 13.59
CA GLY A 658 -7.35 -37.98 12.64
C GLY A 658 -7.16 -37.06 11.42
N LEU A 659 -7.61 -37.54 10.23
CA LEU A 659 -7.91 -36.88 8.92
C LEU A 659 -6.87 -36.79 7.76
N ASP A 660 -7.09 -37.58 6.69
CA ASP A 660 -6.75 -37.13 5.33
C ASP A 660 -7.73 -37.64 4.25
N ALA A 661 -7.73 -36.96 3.10
CA ALA A 661 -8.44 -37.15 1.84
C ALA A 661 -9.89 -36.64 1.75
N SER A 662 -10.02 -35.34 1.46
CA SER A 662 -11.18 -34.78 0.74
C SER A 662 -10.71 -34.02 -0.51
N CYS A 663 -10.14 -34.75 -1.47
CA CYS A 663 -9.90 -34.30 -2.85
C CYS A 663 -10.10 -35.41 -3.91
N CYS A 664 -10.65 -36.58 -3.54
CA CYS A 664 -10.94 -37.69 -4.46
C CYS A 664 -12.29 -38.36 -4.13
N SER A 665 -13.34 -37.58 -3.90
CA SER A 665 -14.68 -38.15 -3.71
C SER A 665 -15.76 -37.17 -4.15
N VAL A 666 -15.97 -37.07 -5.47
CA VAL A 666 -17.27 -37.10 -6.17
C VAL A 666 -16.94 -37.29 -7.66
N CYS A 667 -17.62 -38.27 -8.27
CA CYS A 667 -17.48 -38.84 -9.62
C CYS A 667 -16.43 -39.93 -9.76
#